data_AF-A0A934R590-F1
#
_entry.id   AF-A0A934R590-F1
#
_cell.length_a   1.000
_cell.length_b   1.000
_cell.length_c   1.000
_cell.angle_alpha   90.00
_cell.angle_beta   90.00
_cell.angle_gamma   90.00
#
_symmetry.space_group_name_H-M   'P 1'
#
loop_
_entity.id
_entity.type
_entity.pdbx_description
1 polymer ?
#
loop_
_entity_poly.entity_id
_entity_poly.type
_entity_poly.pdbx_seq_one_letter_code
_entity_poly.pdbx_strand_id
1 'polypeptide(L)'
;MTPPCRIVSTFFKVAPLLWLGSVAPSQALSYTIGYVFEDNAAKRAEITAVMNEAVAIYNAQTNIDVNINVAWHPGVPTAEASYNGELKFGGSISTQVALHEIAHYLGSGTTWQWENQFDGGGIWTGAATRNLIKLYDGPGAELRRSGVHYYPYGFNYGSEDNPVARLRLPRLIQAMRFDMGFQDGDGDGMSDEWERYKTGSTAQPAAGDMDGDGISNYDEWWTESDPARACPVRNGRTYVLRSRLSQKVMEAADATAGANVRQNPLSGSDLQKWTATYVGGGYWKFLNAASGKALEVAAYSTAAGGNIITWNDTGGTNQQWRILHYGGIYSKLFNRNSSNMIIDVEGGPNATGNGTNISQYYDDINALNQEWVFDEVAPPEPQGTLMAQFKLDGSARDVSGRGLHGTVSGGVSYSTGRVDAQAATFNGTNGSIEFPAPVDTNFTLACWVKTSATAGTGQWYQGMGLIDGEVGGVAKDFGLALVGNKAAFGVGNADITITSTVAINDNVWHHVLATLDTGSGAMKLYVDGSLQASGNGPTGARTAPGKMRLGSIGGVTGFLNGSLDEVRIYNRILGPAEITHLATVGQAVVAHYPLDGNAGDSSPFNNPGTSTAITYVPGKIGSQAAQFDGTGSFIRIPATASGDFTLSWWMKTTATGATGQWYAGKSIIDSEIPGAAADWGVALVGNKVGFGIGNPDKTILSTTAVNDGLWHHVTATRVSATGAMKLYVDGQLQASDTGPTGPRNAAGGIRLGSTLYGGAFFAGAIDDLKIFNHPITTPGDIWRNLHFQDPVNSGAAADLADPDHDGIPNLVERGLALDPTVPNAASALPVMVKDGEFLRLTYTRSLAATDLQCQAFWSSDLTTWSGIGINDQPISTQSTYQIREASIPLGNLDPARGFMRIQVK
;
A
#
# COMPACT_ATOMS: atom_id res chain seq x y z
N MET A 1 -36.60 10.52 -44.16
CA MET A 1 -36.88 10.54 -42.72
C MET A 1 -36.94 9.10 -42.24
N THR A 2 -35.80 8.65 -41.69
CA THR A 2 -35.47 7.35 -41.06
C THR A 2 -34.06 7.54 -40.45
N PRO A 3 -33.64 6.73 -39.47
CA PRO A 3 -33.26 7.17 -38.11
C PRO A 3 -31.75 7.46 -37.89
N PRO A 4 -31.36 8.00 -36.70
CA PRO A 4 -29.99 8.33 -36.35
C PRO A 4 -29.08 7.09 -36.29
N CYS A 5 -27.86 7.25 -36.78
CA CYS A 5 -26.81 6.25 -36.82
C CYS A 5 -26.41 5.83 -35.39
N ARG A 6 -26.43 4.51 -35.13
CA ARG A 6 -25.87 3.91 -33.92
C ARG A 6 -24.34 3.99 -33.99
N ILE A 7 -23.74 4.60 -32.98
CA ILE A 7 -22.31 4.48 -32.68
C ILE A 7 -22.05 3.01 -32.29
N VAL A 8 -21.14 2.35 -33.00
CA VAL A 8 -20.53 1.10 -32.56
C VAL A 8 -19.31 1.50 -31.74
N SER A 9 -19.56 1.77 -30.46
CA SER A 9 -18.58 1.56 -29.39
C SER A 9 -19.06 0.33 -28.64
N THR A 10 -18.12 -0.52 -28.24
CA THR A 10 -18.33 -1.62 -27.30
C THR A 10 -19.12 -1.10 -26.07
N PHE A 11 -20.16 -1.84 -25.66
CA PHE A 11 -21.14 -1.57 -24.59
C PHE A 11 -20.54 -0.90 -23.32
N PHE A 12 -21.14 0.10 -22.64
CA PHE A 12 -22.49 0.16 -22.04
C PHE A 12 -23.17 1.57 -22.09
N LYS A 13 -24.48 1.59 -21.80
CA LYS A 13 -25.49 2.65 -22.02
C LYS A 13 -25.58 3.72 -20.91
N VAL A 14 -26.17 4.86 -21.29
CA VAL A 14 -26.38 6.14 -20.57
C VAL A 14 -27.79 6.28 -19.92
N ALA A 15 -27.87 7.09 -18.85
CA ALA A 15 -28.96 8.03 -18.41
C ALA A 15 -29.78 7.69 -17.12
N PRO A 16 -30.37 8.69 -16.40
CA PRO A 16 -29.99 9.07 -15.03
C PRO A 16 -31.12 8.93 -13.98
N LEU A 17 -30.77 8.80 -12.68
CA LEU A 17 -31.69 9.08 -11.57
C LEU A 17 -30.91 9.69 -10.38
N LEU A 18 -31.32 10.88 -9.93
CA LEU A 18 -30.86 11.50 -8.68
C LEU A 18 -31.54 10.82 -7.47
N TRP A 19 -30.77 10.42 -6.45
CA TRP A 19 -31.00 10.85 -5.05
C TRP A 19 -29.76 10.59 -4.17
N LEU A 20 -29.52 11.50 -3.23
CA LEU A 20 -28.48 11.48 -2.21
C LEU A 20 -28.72 10.36 -1.19
N GLY A 21 -27.69 9.57 -0.90
CA GLY A 21 -27.69 8.62 0.20
C GLY A 21 -26.65 7.53 -0.05
N SER A 22 -25.67 7.43 0.86
CA SER A 22 -24.75 6.30 0.95
C SER A 22 -25.52 4.98 0.80
N VAL A 23 -25.17 4.17 -0.19
CA VAL A 23 -25.70 2.82 -0.35
C VAL A 23 -25.17 2.01 0.83
N ALA A 24 -26.05 1.67 1.78
CA ALA A 24 -25.74 0.63 2.76
C ALA A 24 -25.50 -0.70 2.00
N PRO A 25 -24.55 -1.54 2.44
CA PRO A 25 -24.31 -2.83 1.83
C PRO A 25 -25.61 -3.67 1.87
N SER A 26 -25.83 -4.49 0.84
CA SER A 26 -27.11 -5.17 0.59
C SER A 26 -27.48 -6.30 1.59
N GLN A 27 -26.89 -6.35 2.78
CA GLN A 27 -27.07 -7.42 3.77
C GLN A 27 -26.92 -6.85 5.18
N ALA A 28 -28.04 -6.61 5.85
CA ALA A 28 -28.11 -6.05 7.21
C ALA A 28 -29.41 -6.45 7.90
N LEU A 29 -29.37 -6.58 9.24
CA LEU A 29 -30.58 -6.76 10.04
C LEU A 29 -31.56 -5.65 9.68
N SER A 30 -32.78 -6.04 9.36
CA SER A 30 -33.83 -5.13 8.93
C SER A 30 -35.13 -5.48 9.62
N TYR A 31 -36.14 -4.62 9.51
CA TYR A 31 -37.44 -4.90 10.08
C TYR A 31 -38.56 -4.36 9.19
N THR A 32 -39.71 -5.02 9.28
CA THR A 32 -40.95 -4.62 8.62
C THR A 32 -42.01 -4.40 9.69
N ILE A 33 -42.69 -3.25 9.68
CA ILE A 33 -43.82 -3.02 10.58
C ILE A 33 -45.08 -3.58 9.93
N GLY A 34 -45.57 -4.70 10.47
CA GLY A 34 -46.83 -5.33 10.11
C GLY A 34 -48.04 -4.68 10.77
N TYR A 35 -48.89 -5.48 11.41
CA TYR A 35 -50.16 -5.03 11.99
C TYR A 35 -49.94 -4.17 13.25
N VAL A 36 -50.51 -2.97 13.24
CA VAL A 36 -50.64 -2.11 14.42
C VAL A 36 -52.12 -2.06 14.76
N PHE A 37 -52.50 -2.61 15.91
CA PHE A 37 -53.90 -2.58 16.37
C PHE A 37 -54.43 -1.14 16.39
N GLU A 38 -55.61 -0.93 15.80
CA GLU A 38 -56.23 0.39 15.61
C GLU A 38 -55.35 1.43 14.88
N ASP A 39 -54.41 1.00 14.02
CA ASP A 39 -53.47 1.82 13.22
C ASP A 39 -53.07 3.16 13.89
N ASN A 40 -52.64 3.06 15.14
CA ASN A 40 -52.28 4.22 15.94
C ASN A 40 -50.95 4.80 15.43
N ALA A 41 -51.03 5.87 14.65
CA ALA A 41 -49.88 6.53 14.05
C ALA A 41 -48.79 6.96 15.07
N ALA A 42 -49.19 7.30 16.29
CA ALA A 42 -48.24 7.66 17.35
C ALA A 42 -47.44 6.43 17.83
N LYS A 43 -48.11 5.28 17.98
CA LYS A 43 -47.44 4.02 18.34
C LYS A 43 -46.54 3.51 17.23
N ARG A 44 -46.95 3.66 15.97
CA ARG A 44 -46.10 3.36 14.80
C ARG A 44 -44.82 4.18 14.84
N ALA A 45 -44.90 5.49 15.09
CA ALA A 45 -43.72 6.36 15.18
C ALA A 45 -42.79 5.99 16.35
N GLU A 46 -43.34 5.65 17.51
CA GLU A 46 -42.59 5.21 18.69
C GLU A 46 -41.80 3.91 18.40
N ILE A 47 -42.46 2.93 17.77
CA ILE A 47 -41.84 1.66 17.35
C ILE A 47 -40.75 1.89 16.30
N THR A 48 -41.02 2.73 15.29
CA THR A 48 -40.04 3.08 14.27
C THR A 48 -38.77 3.67 14.88
N ALA A 49 -38.92 4.59 15.86
CA ALA A 49 -37.77 5.22 16.51
C ALA A 49 -36.89 4.21 17.25
N VAL A 50 -37.49 3.36 18.10
CA VAL A 50 -36.72 2.39 18.90
C VAL A 50 -36.14 1.27 18.05
N MET A 51 -36.85 0.80 17.02
CA MET A 51 -36.34 -0.22 16.09
C MET A 51 -35.20 0.30 15.23
N ASN A 52 -35.26 1.56 14.76
CA ASN A 52 -34.13 2.16 14.02
C ASN A 52 -32.86 2.19 14.88
N GLU A 53 -32.96 2.59 16.14
CA GLU A 53 -31.81 2.61 17.05
C GLU A 53 -31.30 1.19 17.35
N ALA A 54 -32.18 0.26 17.71
CA ALA A 54 -31.81 -1.12 18.03
C ALA A 54 -31.18 -1.86 16.84
N VAL A 55 -31.74 -1.70 15.65
CA VAL A 55 -31.19 -2.27 14.40
C VAL A 55 -29.86 -1.64 14.04
N ALA A 56 -29.70 -0.33 14.22
CA ALA A 56 -28.40 0.33 14.03
C ALA A 56 -27.34 -0.22 15.00
N ILE A 57 -27.70 -0.48 16.26
CA ILE A 57 -26.81 -1.10 17.25
C ILE A 57 -26.42 -2.53 16.84
N TYR A 58 -27.37 -3.37 16.41
CA TYR A 58 -27.06 -4.71 15.92
C TYR A 58 -26.17 -4.68 14.68
N ASN A 59 -26.50 -3.85 13.68
CA ASN A 59 -25.73 -3.74 12.43
C ASN A 59 -24.34 -3.14 12.63
N ALA A 60 -24.12 -2.36 13.69
CA ALA A 60 -22.80 -1.84 14.02
C ALA A 60 -21.87 -2.90 14.66
N GLN A 61 -22.44 -4.00 15.16
CA GLN A 61 -21.72 -5.00 15.96
C GLN A 61 -21.75 -6.41 15.39
N THR A 62 -22.63 -6.67 14.41
CA THR A 62 -22.95 -8.00 13.90
C THR A 62 -23.26 -7.94 12.43
N ASN A 63 -23.26 -9.10 11.78
CA ASN A 63 -23.58 -9.24 10.35
C ASN A 63 -24.83 -10.10 10.13
N ILE A 64 -25.74 -10.04 11.10
CA ILE A 64 -26.95 -10.84 11.12
C ILE A 64 -27.90 -10.33 10.03
N ASP A 65 -28.16 -11.16 9.04
CA ASP A 65 -29.04 -10.84 7.89
C ASP A 65 -30.43 -11.48 8.08
N VAL A 66 -31.26 -10.83 8.90
CA VAL A 66 -32.63 -11.27 9.21
C VAL A 66 -33.58 -10.07 9.09
N ASN A 67 -34.73 -10.27 8.42
CA ASN A 67 -35.83 -9.31 8.47
C ASN A 67 -36.79 -9.67 9.62
N ILE A 68 -36.97 -8.75 10.55
CA ILE A 68 -37.84 -8.92 11.72
C ILE A 68 -39.25 -8.41 11.38
N ASN A 69 -40.27 -9.25 11.55
CA ASN A 69 -41.66 -8.80 11.46
C ASN A 69 -42.09 -8.20 12.81
N VAL A 70 -42.41 -6.89 12.82
CA VAL A 70 -42.74 -6.11 14.03
C VAL A 70 -44.21 -5.72 14.04
N ALA A 71 -44.90 -5.92 15.16
CA ALA A 71 -46.31 -5.57 15.35
C ALA A 71 -46.58 -4.88 16.69
N TRP A 72 -47.79 -4.35 16.88
CA TRP A 72 -48.25 -3.78 18.15
C TRP A 72 -49.65 -4.24 18.53
N HIS A 73 -49.84 -4.60 19.80
CA HIS A 73 -51.13 -5.00 20.33
C HIS A 73 -51.32 -4.58 21.81
N PRO A 74 -52.42 -3.90 22.19
CA PRO A 74 -52.62 -3.39 23.55
C PRO A 74 -52.83 -4.49 24.60
N GLY A 75 -53.17 -5.70 24.16
CA GLY A 75 -53.26 -6.88 25.03
C GLY A 75 -51.90 -7.48 25.43
N VAL A 76 -50.79 -7.01 24.85
CA VAL A 76 -49.44 -7.41 25.24
C VAL A 76 -48.97 -6.49 26.39
N PRO A 77 -48.61 -7.03 27.57
CA PRO A 77 -48.25 -6.19 28.72
C PRO A 77 -46.96 -5.36 28.50
N THR A 78 -45.92 -5.95 27.92
CA THR A 78 -44.60 -5.32 27.71
C THR A 78 -44.17 -5.42 26.25
N ALA A 79 -43.64 -6.56 25.85
CA ALA A 79 -43.37 -7.00 24.49
C ALA A 79 -43.21 -8.54 24.50
N GLU A 80 -43.27 -9.17 23.34
CA GLU A 80 -43.00 -10.61 23.17
C GLU A 80 -42.44 -10.90 21.79
N ALA A 81 -41.50 -11.84 21.69
CA ALA A 81 -40.98 -12.35 20.44
C ALA A 81 -40.76 -13.88 20.50
N SER A 82 -40.82 -14.51 19.34
CA SER A 82 -40.43 -15.91 19.16
C SER A 82 -39.52 -16.05 17.94
N TYR A 83 -38.67 -17.08 17.95
CA TYR A 83 -37.77 -17.37 16.85
C TYR A 83 -38.49 -17.36 15.49
N ASN A 84 -38.05 -16.48 14.60
CA ASN A 84 -38.58 -16.30 13.24
C ASN A 84 -40.11 -16.08 13.17
N GLY A 85 -40.73 -15.62 14.26
CA GLY A 85 -42.16 -15.38 14.37
C GLY A 85 -42.50 -13.91 14.18
N GLU A 86 -43.10 -13.30 15.19
CA GLU A 86 -43.42 -11.87 15.21
C GLU A 86 -42.88 -11.25 16.50
N LEU A 87 -42.25 -10.08 16.40
CA LEU A 87 -41.89 -9.23 17.54
C LEU A 87 -43.04 -8.27 17.80
N LYS A 88 -43.78 -8.47 18.90
CA LYS A 88 -44.95 -7.67 19.27
C LYS A 88 -44.63 -6.73 20.42
N PHE A 89 -44.76 -5.43 20.20
CA PHE A 89 -44.74 -4.43 21.27
C PHE A 89 -46.12 -4.29 21.96
N GLY A 90 -46.09 -3.98 23.24
CA GLY A 90 -47.25 -3.81 24.10
C GLY A 90 -47.24 -2.48 24.87
N GLY A 91 -47.28 -2.57 26.20
CA GLY A 91 -47.28 -1.42 27.12
C GLY A 91 -45.93 -0.71 27.30
N SER A 92 -44.82 -1.34 26.92
CA SER A 92 -43.46 -0.78 27.04
C SER A 92 -42.77 -0.75 25.67
N ILE A 93 -42.38 0.43 25.21
CA ILE A 93 -41.65 0.63 23.94
C ILE A 93 -40.38 1.41 24.26
N SER A 94 -39.24 0.73 24.26
CA SER A 94 -37.92 1.33 24.49
C SER A 94 -36.85 0.59 23.71
N THR A 95 -35.70 1.23 23.47
CA THR A 95 -34.56 0.61 22.78
C THR A 95 -34.02 -0.60 23.53
N GLN A 96 -34.00 -0.57 24.87
CA GLN A 96 -33.67 -1.74 25.69
C GLN A 96 -34.59 -2.92 25.39
N VAL A 97 -35.92 -2.69 25.41
CA VAL A 97 -36.91 -3.74 25.13
C VAL A 97 -36.74 -4.25 23.70
N ALA A 98 -36.53 -3.36 22.73
CA ALA A 98 -36.27 -3.76 21.35
C ALA A 98 -35.02 -4.66 21.22
N LEU A 99 -33.90 -4.29 21.86
CA LEU A 99 -32.67 -5.09 21.85
C LEU A 99 -32.88 -6.48 22.48
N HIS A 100 -33.63 -6.55 23.59
CA HIS A 100 -33.99 -7.80 24.25
C HIS A 100 -34.87 -8.70 23.37
N GLU A 101 -35.94 -8.16 22.78
CA GLU A 101 -36.86 -8.96 21.98
C GLU A 101 -36.24 -9.42 20.64
N ILE A 102 -35.32 -8.64 20.08
CA ILE A 102 -34.52 -9.07 18.92
C ILE A 102 -33.73 -10.33 19.26
N ALA A 103 -33.15 -10.44 20.46
CA ALA A 103 -32.45 -11.65 20.89
C ALA A 103 -33.35 -12.89 20.88
N HIS A 104 -34.61 -12.76 21.31
CA HIS A 104 -35.58 -13.86 21.27
C HIS A 104 -36.00 -14.22 19.85
N TYR A 105 -36.26 -13.21 19.02
CA TYR A 105 -36.53 -13.41 17.59
C TYR A 105 -35.39 -14.14 16.88
N LEU A 106 -34.15 -13.90 17.31
CA LEU A 106 -32.95 -14.51 16.79
C LEU A 106 -32.63 -15.89 17.41
N GLY A 107 -33.46 -16.40 18.32
CA GLY A 107 -33.43 -17.80 18.73
C GLY A 107 -33.13 -18.06 20.20
N SER A 108 -32.76 -17.03 20.97
CA SER A 108 -32.61 -17.19 22.42
C SER A 108 -33.95 -17.50 23.09
N GLY A 109 -33.99 -18.42 24.03
CA GLY A 109 -35.18 -18.74 24.85
C GLY A 109 -36.33 -19.46 24.16
N THR A 110 -36.43 -19.46 22.83
CA THR A 110 -37.64 -19.95 22.12
C THR A 110 -37.37 -21.08 21.12
N THR A 111 -36.23 -21.78 21.26
CA THR A 111 -35.81 -22.85 20.33
C THR A 111 -35.41 -24.11 21.09
N TRP A 112 -35.43 -25.27 20.44
CA TRP A 112 -34.94 -26.51 21.06
C TRP A 112 -33.41 -26.54 21.13
N GLN A 113 -32.72 -25.85 20.20
CA GLN A 113 -31.28 -25.67 20.23
C GLN A 113 -30.84 -24.89 21.47
N TRP A 114 -31.60 -23.86 21.87
CA TRP A 114 -31.39 -23.15 23.14
C TRP A 114 -31.36 -24.10 24.34
N GLU A 115 -32.33 -25.01 24.44
CA GLU A 115 -32.43 -25.97 25.54
C GLU A 115 -31.22 -26.90 25.63
N ASN A 116 -30.61 -27.24 24.49
CA ASN A 116 -29.44 -28.11 24.42
C ASN A 116 -28.12 -27.40 24.75
N GLN A 117 -28.10 -26.07 24.84
CA GLN A 117 -26.89 -25.29 25.13
C GLN A 117 -26.64 -25.03 26.61
N PHE A 118 -27.37 -25.69 27.51
CA PHE A 118 -27.16 -25.55 28.95
C PHE A 118 -26.90 -26.90 29.62
N ASP A 119 -25.95 -26.91 30.55
CA ASP A 119 -25.72 -28.08 31.38
C ASP A 119 -26.83 -28.28 32.45
N GLY A 120 -26.70 -29.35 33.24
CA GLY A 120 -27.64 -29.65 34.33
C GLY A 120 -27.69 -28.59 35.45
N GLY A 121 -26.73 -27.65 35.48
CA GLY A 121 -26.70 -26.50 36.38
C GLY A 121 -27.22 -25.20 35.76
N GLY A 122 -27.67 -25.23 34.50
CA GLY A 122 -28.17 -24.07 33.77
C GLY A 122 -27.09 -23.10 33.30
N ILE A 123 -25.86 -23.57 33.11
CA ILE A 123 -24.72 -22.80 32.57
C ILE A 123 -24.58 -23.08 31.08
N TRP A 124 -24.39 -22.02 30.28
CA TRP A 124 -24.18 -22.14 28.83
C TRP A 124 -22.95 -23.00 28.51
N THR A 125 -23.08 -23.97 27.60
CA THR A 125 -22.02 -24.92 27.25
C THR A 125 -21.27 -24.59 25.98
N GLY A 126 -21.89 -23.81 25.08
CA GLY A 126 -21.32 -23.44 23.77
C GLY A 126 -20.01 -22.66 23.88
N ALA A 127 -19.02 -23.04 23.06
CA ALA A 127 -17.65 -22.57 23.19
C ALA A 127 -17.49 -21.11 22.75
N ALA A 128 -18.17 -20.68 21.68
CA ALA A 128 -18.05 -19.33 21.15
C ALA A 128 -18.56 -18.30 22.17
N THR A 129 -19.76 -18.54 22.72
CA THR A 129 -20.35 -17.68 23.74
C THR A 129 -19.53 -17.68 25.03
N ARG A 130 -19.05 -18.84 25.48
CA ARG A 130 -18.23 -18.93 26.70
C ARG A 130 -16.91 -18.19 26.58
N ASN A 131 -16.27 -18.22 25.42
CA ASN A 131 -15.05 -17.46 25.19
C ASN A 131 -15.35 -15.96 25.17
N LEU A 132 -16.44 -15.55 24.54
CA LEU A 132 -16.84 -14.15 24.44
C LEU A 132 -17.23 -13.53 25.80
N ILE A 133 -17.97 -14.24 26.66
CA ILE A 133 -18.30 -13.70 27.99
C ILE A 133 -17.07 -13.64 28.91
N LYS A 134 -16.10 -14.55 28.74
CA LYS A 134 -14.82 -14.50 29.46
C LYS A 134 -13.91 -13.38 28.99
N LEU A 135 -14.08 -12.94 27.74
CA LEU A 135 -13.48 -11.70 27.24
C LEU A 135 -14.12 -10.49 27.94
N TYR A 136 -15.44 -10.50 28.15
CA TYR A 136 -16.16 -9.38 28.76
C TYR A 136 -15.85 -9.17 30.24
N ASP A 137 -15.93 -10.23 31.03
CA ASP A 137 -15.89 -10.13 32.50
C ASP A 137 -14.88 -11.10 33.15
N GLY A 138 -13.94 -11.63 32.35
CA GLY A 138 -12.82 -12.43 32.84
C GLY A 138 -13.09 -13.94 32.93
N PRO A 139 -12.09 -14.74 33.34
CA PRO A 139 -12.12 -16.21 33.21
C PRO A 139 -13.25 -16.91 34.00
N GLY A 140 -13.80 -16.24 35.02
CA GLY A 140 -14.92 -16.73 35.83
C GLY A 140 -16.31 -16.34 35.33
N ALA A 141 -16.42 -15.63 34.20
CA ALA A 141 -17.70 -15.21 33.64
C ALA A 141 -18.54 -16.42 33.19
N GLU A 142 -19.82 -16.42 33.55
CA GLU A 142 -20.78 -17.46 33.20
C GLU A 142 -22.07 -16.84 32.67
N LEU A 143 -22.62 -17.44 31.62
CA LEU A 143 -23.96 -17.14 31.14
C LEU A 143 -24.89 -18.20 31.70
N ARG A 144 -25.90 -17.75 32.43
CA ARG A 144 -26.86 -18.62 33.10
C ARG A 144 -28.26 -18.31 32.63
N ARG A 145 -29.14 -19.31 32.65
CA ARG A 145 -30.55 -19.14 32.29
C ARG A 145 -31.48 -19.04 33.48
N SER A 146 -32.62 -18.38 33.23
CA SER A 146 -33.82 -18.42 34.05
C SER A 146 -35.03 -18.56 33.13
N GLY A 147 -35.39 -19.82 32.79
CA GLY A 147 -36.41 -20.12 31.80
C GLY A 147 -35.98 -19.69 30.40
N VAL A 148 -36.78 -18.84 29.76
CA VAL A 148 -36.49 -18.29 28.43
C VAL A 148 -35.45 -17.17 28.46
N HIS A 149 -35.19 -16.57 29.63
CA HIS A 149 -34.24 -15.47 29.80
C HIS A 149 -32.84 -15.96 30.24
N TYR A 150 -31.85 -15.07 30.15
CA TYR A 150 -30.48 -15.34 30.57
C TYR A 150 -29.83 -14.11 31.22
N TYR A 151 -28.84 -14.35 32.07
CA TYR A 151 -28.15 -13.33 32.86
C TYR A 151 -26.65 -13.63 32.94
N PRO A 152 -25.81 -12.60 33.19
CA PRO A 152 -26.12 -11.18 33.42
C PRO A 152 -26.29 -10.32 32.16
N TYR A 153 -26.28 -10.90 30.97
CA TYR A 153 -26.16 -10.17 29.69
C TYR A 153 -27.46 -9.92 28.93
N GLY A 154 -28.62 -10.29 29.49
CA GLY A 154 -29.87 -10.42 28.74
C GLY A 154 -30.72 -9.17 28.56
N PHE A 155 -30.43 -8.04 29.22
CA PHE A 155 -31.32 -6.86 29.23
C PHE A 155 -32.74 -7.12 29.76
N ASN A 156 -32.84 -8.02 30.74
CA ASN A 156 -34.07 -8.38 31.43
C ASN A 156 -34.64 -7.22 32.27
N TYR A 157 -33.79 -6.30 32.73
CA TYR A 157 -34.18 -5.15 33.56
C TYR A 157 -33.56 -3.85 33.04
N GLY A 158 -34.25 -2.73 33.22
CA GLY A 158 -33.75 -1.41 32.78
C GLY A 158 -32.43 -0.97 33.40
N SER A 159 -32.06 -1.53 34.57
CA SER A 159 -30.75 -1.30 35.20
C SER A 159 -29.58 -1.94 34.46
N GLU A 160 -29.84 -2.89 33.55
CA GLU A 160 -28.81 -3.56 32.76
C GLU A 160 -28.42 -2.72 31.53
N ASP A 161 -29.28 -1.78 31.11
CA ASP A 161 -29.05 -0.94 29.95
C ASP A 161 -27.98 0.14 30.19
N ASN A 162 -26.82 -0.05 29.55
CA ASN A 162 -25.72 0.90 29.58
C ASN A 162 -24.90 0.84 28.28
N PRO A 163 -24.09 1.86 27.96
CA PRO A 163 -23.34 1.91 26.70
C PRO A 163 -22.47 0.68 26.44
N VAL A 164 -21.83 0.11 27.46
CA VAL A 164 -20.98 -1.08 27.31
C VAL A 164 -21.82 -2.31 27.00
N ALA A 165 -22.92 -2.50 27.72
CA ALA A 165 -23.78 -3.65 27.50
C ALA A 165 -24.52 -3.59 26.14
N ARG A 166 -24.84 -2.39 25.64
CA ARG A 166 -25.42 -2.20 24.28
C ARG A 166 -24.45 -2.61 23.17
N LEU A 167 -23.13 -2.58 23.41
CA LEU A 167 -22.12 -3.10 22.48
C LEU A 167 -21.95 -4.62 22.60
N ARG A 168 -22.08 -5.16 23.82
CA ARG A 168 -21.82 -6.58 24.14
C ARG A 168 -22.95 -7.51 23.72
N LEU A 169 -24.21 -7.11 23.92
CA LEU A 169 -25.36 -7.98 23.66
C LEU A 169 -25.44 -8.47 22.20
N PRO A 170 -25.33 -7.63 21.16
CA PRO A 170 -25.43 -8.11 19.78
C PRO A 170 -24.36 -9.16 19.43
N ARG A 171 -23.11 -8.91 19.81
CA ARG A 171 -21.98 -9.85 19.61
C ARG A 171 -22.23 -11.17 20.32
N LEU A 172 -22.78 -11.11 21.54
CA LEU A 172 -23.17 -12.29 22.30
C LEU A 172 -24.24 -13.11 21.57
N ILE A 173 -25.27 -12.46 21.03
CA ILE A 173 -26.32 -13.15 20.27
C ILE A 173 -25.78 -13.81 19.01
N GLN A 174 -24.85 -13.18 18.29
CA GLN A 174 -24.20 -13.80 17.15
C GLN A 174 -23.43 -15.09 17.56
N ALA A 175 -22.66 -15.04 18.64
CA ALA A 175 -21.95 -16.21 19.17
C ALA A 175 -22.90 -17.32 19.64
N MET A 176 -24.03 -16.95 20.26
CA MET A 176 -25.04 -17.91 20.71
C MET A 176 -25.72 -18.61 19.54
N ARG A 177 -26.02 -17.88 18.46
CA ARG A 177 -26.59 -18.47 17.24
C ARG A 177 -25.65 -19.48 16.58
N PHE A 178 -24.35 -19.18 16.59
CA PHE A 178 -23.32 -20.10 16.13
C PHE A 178 -23.29 -21.38 16.97
N ASP A 179 -23.19 -21.25 18.29
CA ASP A 179 -23.21 -22.40 19.21
C ASP A 179 -24.47 -23.26 19.03
N MET A 180 -25.62 -22.64 18.75
CA MET A 180 -26.90 -23.30 18.50
C MET A 180 -27.03 -23.92 17.09
N GLY A 181 -26.03 -23.82 16.22
CA GLY A 181 -26.00 -24.50 14.92
C GLY A 181 -26.99 -23.94 13.89
N PHE A 182 -27.35 -22.66 13.99
CA PHE A 182 -28.27 -22.04 13.03
C PHE A 182 -27.64 -21.69 11.67
N GLN A 183 -26.34 -22.00 11.43
CA GLN A 183 -25.53 -21.29 10.43
C GLN A 183 -24.42 -22.10 9.70
N ASP A 184 -24.43 -23.42 9.60
CA ASP A 184 -23.45 -24.17 8.76
C ASP A 184 -24.24 -25.01 7.73
N GLY A 185 -24.61 -24.38 6.63
CA GLY A 185 -25.51 -24.92 5.61
C GLY A 185 -24.82 -25.86 4.63
N ASP A 186 -23.50 -25.75 4.48
CA ASP A 186 -22.69 -26.60 3.60
C ASP A 186 -21.88 -27.67 4.36
N GLY A 187 -21.82 -27.59 5.69
CA GLY A 187 -21.27 -28.60 6.59
C GLY A 187 -19.75 -28.64 6.61
N ASP A 188 -19.09 -27.55 6.22
CA ASP A 188 -17.64 -27.49 6.09
C ASP A 188 -16.91 -27.14 7.40
N GLY A 189 -17.67 -26.83 8.45
CA GLY A 189 -17.18 -26.54 9.79
C GLY A 189 -16.90 -25.06 10.06
N MET A 190 -17.17 -24.17 9.10
CA MET A 190 -17.33 -22.73 9.31
C MET A 190 -18.83 -22.37 9.32
N SER A 191 -19.17 -21.11 9.62
CA SER A 191 -20.57 -20.68 9.52
C SER A 191 -20.84 -19.84 8.28
N ASP A 192 -21.92 -20.15 7.54
CA ASP A 192 -22.47 -19.42 6.40
C ASP A 192 -22.59 -17.90 6.62
N GLU A 193 -22.88 -17.47 7.86
CA GLU A 193 -22.97 -16.04 8.20
C GLU A 193 -21.58 -15.38 8.31
N TRP A 194 -20.58 -16.09 8.86
CA TRP A 194 -19.19 -15.64 8.85
C TRP A 194 -18.62 -15.65 7.43
N GLU A 195 -18.86 -16.72 6.67
CA GLU A 195 -18.39 -16.83 5.29
C GLU A 195 -19.00 -15.75 4.40
N ARG A 196 -20.33 -15.57 4.41
CA ARG A 196 -20.95 -14.50 3.62
C ARG A 196 -20.46 -13.13 4.01
N TYR A 197 -20.21 -12.88 5.30
CA TYR A 197 -19.70 -11.59 5.73
C TYR A 197 -18.24 -11.34 5.34
N LYS A 198 -17.38 -12.35 5.56
CA LYS A 198 -15.93 -12.20 5.40
C LYS A 198 -15.47 -12.44 3.96
N THR A 199 -16.10 -13.37 3.27
CA THR A 199 -15.69 -13.80 1.93
C THR A 199 -16.71 -13.42 0.85
N GLY A 200 -17.94 -13.01 1.24
CA GLY A 200 -19.03 -12.72 0.32
C GLY A 200 -19.76 -13.97 -0.20
N SER A 201 -19.36 -15.18 0.20
CA SER A 201 -19.89 -16.43 -0.35
C SER A 201 -19.66 -17.62 0.58
N THR A 202 -20.63 -18.53 0.69
CA THR A 202 -20.48 -19.85 1.36
C THR A 202 -19.81 -20.91 0.45
N ALA A 203 -18.99 -20.47 -0.50
CA ALA A 203 -18.33 -21.35 -1.46
C ALA A 203 -16.83 -21.49 -1.19
N GLN A 204 -16.31 -20.78 -0.19
CA GLN A 204 -14.91 -20.81 0.18
C GLN A 204 -14.69 -21.96 1.16
N PRO A 205 -13.96 -23.01 0.77
CA PRO A 205 -13.81 -24.16 1.65
C PRO A 205 -13.02 -23.79 2.91
N ALA A 206 -13.33 -24.42 4.04
CA ALA A 206 -12.58 -24.34 5.30
C ALA A 206 -11.06 -24.56 5.14
N ALA A 207 -10.65 -25.44 4.23
CA ALA A 207 -9.24 -25.71 3.92
C ALA A 207 -8.61 -24.73 2.91
N GLY A 208 -9.39 -23.78 2.38
CA GLY A 208 -8.91 -22.73 1.49
C GLY A 208 -8.07 -21.68 2.23
N ASP A 209 -7.45 -20.80 1.47
CA ASP A 209 -6.62 -19.68 1.94
C ASP A 209 -6.94 -18.52 0.99
N MET A 210 -7.84 -17.63 1.42
CA MET A 210 -8.45 -16.62 0.55
C MET A 210 -7.49 -15.47 0.22
N ASP A 211 -6.62 -15.09 1.15
CA ASP A 211 -5.68 -13.98 0.98
C ASP A 211 -4.24 -14.40 0.63
N GLY A 212 -3.96 -15.71 0.66
CA GLY A 212 -2.70 -16.30 0.24
C GLY A 212 -1.57 -16.15 1.26
N ASP A 213 -1.90 -15.93 2.54
CA ASP A 213 -0.92 -15.75 3.61
C ASP A 213 -0.39 -17.07 4.21
N GLY A 214 -0.99 -18.21 3.83
CA GLY A 214 -0.66 -19.54 4.29
C GLY A 214 -1.41 -20.01 5.54
N ILE A 215 -2.39 -19.25 6.03
CA ILE A 215 -3.35 -19.63 7.07
C ILE A 215 -4.64 -20.10 6.37
N SER A 216 -5.27 -21.16 6.89
CA SER A 216 -6.52 -21.64 6.30
C SER A 216 -7.72 -20.82 6.77
N ASN A 217 -8.76 -20.69 5.94
CA ASN A 217 -10.02 -20.03 6.31
C ASN A 217 -10.58 -20.59 7.63
N TYR A 218 -10.44 -21.89 7.88
CA TYR A 218 -10.81 -22.54 9.14
C TYR A 218 -10.00 -22.04 10.34
N ASP A 219 -8.68 -21.95 10.19
CA ASP A 219 -7.79 -21.44 11.23
C ASP A 219 -8.04 -19.96 11.50
N GLU A 220 -8.36 -19.19 10.47
CA GLU A 220 -8.71 -17.78 10.58
C GLU A 220 -10.07 -17.56 11.24
N TRP A 221 -11.07 -18.34 10.84
CA TRP A 221 -12.36 -18.39 11.51
C TRP A 221 -12.20 -18.76 12.99
N TRP A 222 -11.45 -19.82 13.29
CA TRP A 222 -11.22 -20.30 14.65
C TRP A 222 -10.46 -19.30 15.52
N THR A 223 -9.55 -18.52 14.91
CA THR A 223 -8.78 -17.50 15.61
C THR A 223 -9.39 -16.11 15.53
N GLU A 224 -10.54 -15.94 14.88
CA GLU A 224 -11.25 -14.67 14.64
C GLU A 224 -10.46 -13.66 13.79
N SER A 225 -9.48 -14.11 12.98
CA SER A 225 -8.81 -13.25 11.99
C SER A 225 -9.69 -13.01 10.77
N ASP A 226 -9.22 -12.16 9.87
CA ASP A 226 -9.98 -11.69 8.72
C ASP A 226 -9.45 -12.33 7.44
N PRO A 227 -10.17 -13.29 6.83
CA PRO A 227 -9.65 -14.12 5.72
C PRO A 227 -9.49 -13.36 4.39
N ALA A 228 -9.96 -12.12 4.36
CA ALA A 228 -9.70 -11.20 3.26
C ALA A 228 -8.46 -10.33 3.50
N ARG A 229 -7.75 -10.52 4.62
CA ARG A 229 -6.64 -9.67 5.06
C ARG A 229 -5.51 -10.49 5.64
N ALA A 230 -4.48 -10.61 4.82
CA ALA A 230 -3.26 -11.33 5.17
C ALA A 230 -2.75 -10.95 6.56
N CYS A 231 -2.32 -11.98 7.31
CA CYS A 231 -1.63 -11.84 8.57
C CYS A 231 -0.50 -10.80 8.43
N PRO A 232 -0.34 -9.88 9.41
CA PRO A 232 0.69 -8.84 9.34
C PRO A 232 2.12 -9.42 9.42
N VAL A 233 2.25 -10.71 9.70
CA VAL A 233 3.53 -11.42 9.71
C VAL A 233 3.49 -12.61 8.76
N ARG A 234 4.66 -12.97 8.23
CA ARG A 234 4.86 -14.12 7.34
C ARG A 234 5.87 -15.07 7.95
N ASN A 235 5.69 -16.35 7.66
CA ASN A 235 6.55 -17.39 8.20
C ASN A 235 8.03 -17.17 7.83
N GLY A 236 8.89 -17.20 8.85
CA GLY A 236 10.34 -17.03 8.72
C GLY A 236 10.82 -15.58 8.53
N ARG A 237 9.91 -14.58 8.55
CA ARG A 237 10.28 -13.16 8.44
C ARG A 237 10.57 -12.57 9.81
N THR A 238 11.41 -11.54 9.83
CA THR A 238 11.86 -10.86 11.05
C THR A 238 11.25 -9.48 11.14
N TYR A 239 10.71 -9.16 12.31
CA TYR A 239 9.95 -7.96 12.58
C TYR A 239 10.49 -7.20 13.78
N VAL A 240 10.23 -5.91 13.80
CA VAL A 240 10.22 -5.11 15.01
C VAL A 240 8.77 -4.90 15.41
N LEU A 241 8.40 -5.26 16.65
CA LEU A 241 7.04 -5.08 17.16
C LEU A 241 6.96 -3.72 17.85
N ARG A 242 6.23 -2.77 17.27
CA ARG A 242 6.15 -1.38 17.72
C ARG A 242 4.80 -1.08 18.36
N SER A 243 4.80 -0.54 19.57
CA SER A 243 3.58 -0.14 20.30
C SER A 243 2.91 1.07 19.64
N ARG A 244 1.58 1.02 19.46
CA ARG A 244 0.78 2.16 18.96
C ARG A 244 0.86 3.36 19.90
N LEU A 245 0.80 3.14 21.21
CA LEU A 245 0.82 4.22 22.20
C LEU A 245 2.15 4.97 22.22
N SER A 246 3.26 4.24 22.36
CA SER A 246 4.56 4.85 22.68
C SER A 246 5.49 4.99 21.47
N GLN A 247 5.17 4.31 20.37
CA GLN A 247 6.02 4.14 19.18
C GLN A 247 7.39 3.49 19.48
N LYS A 248 7.57 2.97 20.69
CA LYS A 248 8.73 2.17 21.11
C LYS A 248 8.52 0.71 20.73
N VAL A 249 9.62 -0.02 20.71
CA VAL A 249 9.67 -1.38 20.19
C VAL A 249 9.89 -2.39 21.31
N MET A 250 9.34 -3.58 21.12
CA MET A 250 9.53 -4.72 22.00
C MET A 250 10.99 -5.18 21.96
N GLU A 251 11.62 -5.20 23.13
CA GLU A 251 13.03 -5.51 23.32
C GLU A 251 13.21 -6.56 24.41
N ALA A 252 14.03 -7.59 24.13
CA ALA A 252 14.58 -8.43 25.18
C ALA A 252 15.71 -7.70 25.91
N ALA A 253 15.68 -7.64 27.25
CA ALA A 253 16.65 -6.89 28.04
C ALA A 253 18.10 -7.35 27.81
N ASP A 254 18.30 -8.64 27.52
CA ASP A 254 19.55 -9.26 27.11
C ASP A 254 19.28 -10.58 26.35
N ALA A 255 20.34 -11.31 25.97
CA ALA A 255 20.25 -12.53 25.16
C ALA A 255 20.12 -13.85 25.96
N THR A 256 19.91 -13.78 27.27
CA THR A 256 19.80 -14.96 28.14
C THR A 256 18.36 -15.51 28.20
N ALA A 257 18.21 -16.77 28.61
CA ALA A 257 16.90 -17.31 28.94
C ALA A 257 16.42 -16.70 30.26
N GLY A 258 15.19 -16.17 30.26
CA GLY A 258 14.60 -15.44 31.37
C GLY A 258 14.77 -13.92 31.24
N ALA A 259 15.34 -13.43 30.15
CA ALA A 259 15.49 -11.99 29.94
C ALA A 259 14.11 -11.33 29.88
N ASN A 260 13.97 -10.23 30.63
CA ASN A 260 12.73 -9.48 30.68
C ASN A 260 12.42 -8.86 29.30
N VAL A 261 11.16 -8.87 28.89
CA VAL A 261 10.72 -8.15 27.69
C VAL A 261 10.14 -6.81 28.08
N ARG A 262 10.61 -5.75 27.43
CA ARG A 262 10.30 -4.36 27.75
C ARG A 262 10.18 -3.54 26.48
N GLN A 263 9.58 -2.36 26.56
CA GLN A 263 9.64 -1.42 25.44
C GLN A 263 10.87 -0.51 25.52
N ASN A 264 11.48 -0.20 24.39
CA ASN A 264 12.55 0.80 24.27
C ASN A 264 12.52 1.51 22.91
N PRO A 265 13.15 2.69 22.77
CA PRO A 265 13.34 3.30 21.46
C PRO A 265 14.06 2.33 20.50
N LEU A 266 13.68 2.38 19.22
CA LEU A 266 14.36 1.59 18.18
C LEU A 266 15.86 1.95 18.14
N SER A 267 16.70 0.94 18.30
CA SER A 267 18.16 1.04 18.30
C SER A 267 18.81 0.26 17.15
N GLY A 268 18.03 -0.56 16.43
CA GLY A 268 18.53 -1.47 15.39
C GLY A 268 19.18 -2.75 15.94
N SER A 269 19.23 -2.90 17.28
CA SER A 269 19.75 -4.09 17.97
C SER A 269 18.97 -5.35 17.59
N ASP A 270 19.66 -6.49 17.50
CA ASP A 270 19.02 -7.79 17.32
C ASP A 270 18.17 -8.21 18.52
N LEU A 271 18.33 -7.55 19.68
CA LEU A 271 17.44 -7.72 20.84
C LEU A 271 16.03 -7.18 20.60
N GLN A 272 15.83 -6.34 19.59
CA GLN A 272 14.55 -5.73 19.23
C GLN A 272 13.87 -6.41 18.02
N LYS A 273 14.51 -7.45 17.48
CA LYS A 273 14.08 -8.14 16.26
C LYS A 273 13.52 -9.50 16.61
N TRP A 274 12.40 -9.85 15.99
CA TRP A 274 11.61 -11.04 16.31
C TRP A 274 11.22 -11.77 15.03
N THR A 275 11.74 -12.98 14.85
CA THR A 275 11.40 -13.85 13.72
C THR A 275 10.07 -14.56 13.99
N ALA A 276 9.07 -14.30 13.16
CA ALA A 276 7.76 -14.94 13.22
C ALA A 276 7.83 -16.35 12.64
N THR A 277 7.31 -17.35 13.36
CA THR A 277 7.23 -18.74 12.93
C THR A 277 5.80 -19.24 13.07
N TYR A 278 5.21 -19.69 11.97
CA TYR A 278 3.86 -20.26 11.99
C TYR A 278 3.88 -21.66 12.63
N VAL A 279 2.96 -21.92 13.57
CA VAL A 279 2.87 -23.21 14.28
C VAL A 279 1.58 -23.98 13.99
N GLY A 280 0.76 -23.50 13.06
CA GLY A 280 -0.53 -24.11 12.71
C GLY A 280 -1.67 -23.71 13.66
N GLY A 281 -2.92 -23.85 13.19
CA GLY A 281 -4.09 -23.50 13.98
C GLY A 281 -4.33 -21.99 14.11
N GLY A 282 -3.74 -21.18 13.23
CA GLY A 282 -3.77 -19.70 13.31
C GLY A 282 -2.81 -19.09 14.35
N TYR A 283 -1.90 -19.88 14.91
CA TYR A 283 -0.95 -19.42 15.93
C TYR A 283 0.48 -19.26 15.43
N TRP A 284 1.18 -18.32 16.05
CA TRP A 284 2.55 -17.91 15.75
C TRP A 284 3.44 -17.98 16.98
N LYS A 285 4.74 -18.20 16.76
CA LYS A 285 5.80 -17.97 17.74
C LYS A 285 6.70 -16.84 17.27
N PHE A 286 7.31 -16.12 18.21
CA PHE A 286 8.27 -15.06 17.92
C PHE A 286 9.61 -15.39 18.56
N LEU A 287 10.65 -15.56 17.75
CA LEU A 287 12.01 -15.85 18.21
C LEU A 287 12.86 -14.58 18.17
N ASN A 288 13.48 -14.21 19.28
CA ASN A 288 14.35 -13.05 19.34
C ASN A 288 15.64 -13.28 18.52
N ALA A 289 16.00 -12.35 17.64
CA ALA A 289 17.11 -12.54 16.70
C ALA A 289 18.49 -12.62 17.38
N ALA A 290 18.69 -11.93 18.51
CA ALA A 290 19.95 -11.98 19.25
C ALA A 290 20.18 -13.30 19.99
N SER A 291 19.11 -13.96 20.45
CA SER A 291 19.20 -15.10 21.39
C SER A 291 18.64 -16.41 20.85
N GLY A 292 17.83 -16.37 19.79
CA GLY A 292 17.03 -17.50 19.29
C GLY A 292 15.98 -18.00 20.28
N LYS A 293 15.63 -17.22 21.31
CA LYS A 293 14.67 -17.59 22.37
C LYS A 293 13.26 -17.10 22.04
N ALA A 294 12.24 -17.85 22.47
CA ALA A 294 10.84 -17.56 22.22
C ALA A 294 10.29 -16.49 23.16
N LEU A 295 9.42 -15.63 22.64
CA LEU A 295 8.57 -14.71 23.40
C LEU A 295 7.53 -15.52 24.20
N GLU A 296 7.56 -15.40 25.53
CA GLU A 296 6.87 -16.30 26.45
C GLU A 296 6.14 -15.54 27.58
N VAL A 297 4.94 -16.00 27.95
CA VAL A 297 4.35 -15.69 29.26
C VAL A 297 5.00 -16.57 30.34
N ALA A 298 5.69 -15.92 31.29
CA ALA A 298 6.47 -16.60 32.31
C ALA A 298 5.64 -17.61 33.12
N ALA A 299 6.20 -18.81 33.29
CA ALA A 299 5.65 -19.88 34.12
C ALA A 299 4.19 -20.28 33.77
N TYR A 300 3.79 -20.15 32.49
CA TYR A 300 2.43 -20.47 32.03
C TYR A 300 1.33 -19.69 32.77
N SER A 301 1.64 -18.50 33.29
CA SER A 301 0.66 -17.70 34.01
C SER A 301 -0.59 -17.46 33.17
N THR A 302 -1.76 -17.53 33.80
CA THR A 302 -3.05 -17.09 33.25
C THR A 302 -3.61 -15.89 34.01
N ALA A 303 -2.79 -15.29 34.88
CA ALA A 303 -3.14 -14.09 35.63
C ALA A 303 -2.78 -12.83 34.83
N ALA A 304 -3.61 -11.79 35.00
CA ALA A 304 -3.35 -10.46 34.46
C ALA A 304 -2.10 -9.87 35.13
N GLY A 305 -1.21 -9.27 34.35
CA GLY A 305 0.13 -8.87 34.79
C GLY A 305 1.14 -10.02 34.77
N GLY A 306 0.81 -11.17 34.17
CA GLY A 306 1.80 -12.24 33.93
C GLY A 306 2.93 -11.72 33.05
N ASN A 307 4.17 -11.79 33.55
CA ASN A 307 5.30 -11.16 32.88
C ASN A 307 5.65 -11.80 31.52
N ILE A 308 6.06 -10.98 30.54
CA ILE A 308 6.60 -11.49 29.27
C ILE A 308 8.12 -11.53 29.34
N ILE A 309 8.68 -12.69 28.99
CA ILE A 309 10.12 -12.97 29.00
C ILE A 309 10.55 -13.62 27.69
N THR A 310 11.86 -13.74 27.46
CA THR A 310 12.40 -14.69 26.49
C THR A 310 12.75 -16.01 27.17
N TRP A 311 12.45 -17.15 26.54
CA TRP A 311 12.82 -18.46 27.08
C TRP A 311 13.21 -19.46 25.99
N ASN A 312 13.76 -20.61 26.39
CA ASN A 312 14.03 -21.68 25.44
C ASN A 312 12.72 -22.09 24.74
N ASP A 313 12.76 -22.26 23.42
CA ASP A 313 11.60 -22.72 22.65
C ASP A 313 11.23 -24.15 23.10
N THR A 314 10.09 -24.27 23.77
CA THR A 314 9.55 -25.55 24.26
C THR A 314 8.34 -25.99 23.45
N GLY A 315 7.83 -25.13 22.56
CA GLY A 315 6.56 -25.33 21.88
C GLY A 315 5.32 -25.18 22.78
N GLY A 316 5.47 -24.73 24.03
CA GLY A 316 4.37 -24.55 24.99
C GLY A 316 3.32 -23.54 24.51
N THR A 317 2.07 -23.70 24.93
CA THR A 317 0.96 -22.79 24.59
C THR A 317 1.19 -21.36 25.09
N ASN A 318 1.97 -21.18 26.16
CA ASN A 318 2.36 -19.88 26.69
C ASN A 318 3.37 -19.14 25.79
N GLN A 319 3.93 -19.80 24.76
CA GLN A 319 4.84 -19.22 23.75
C GLN A 319 4.14 -18.94 22.41
N GLN A 320 2.83 -19.22 22.32
CA GLN A 320 2.08 -19.17 21.07
C GLN A 320 1.04 -18.04 21.09
N TRP A 321 0.95 -17.33 19.97
CA TRP A 321 0.22 -16.07 19.86
C TRP A 321 -0.69 -16.10 18.63
N ARG A 322 -1.99 -15.84 18.80
CA ARG A 322 -2.86 -15.47 17.66
C ARG A 322 -2.78 -13.96 17.47
N ILE A 323 -2.87 -13.51 16.22
CA ILE A 323 -2.70 -12.09 15.85
C ILE A 323 -4.02 -11.62 15.24
N LEU A 324 -4.62 -10.59 15.84
CA LEU A 324 -5.87 -10.00 15.36
C LEU A 324 -5.66 -8.59 14.84
N HIS A 325 -6.13 -8.31 13.62
CA HIS A 325 -6.16 -6.97 13.05
C HIS A 325 -7.11 -6.05 13.83
N TYR A 326 -6.65 -4.84 14.14
CA TYR A 326 -7.38 -3.85 14.93
C TYR A 326 -7.35 -2.46 14.29
N GLY A 327 -7.88 -2.36 13.06
CA GLY A 327 -8.02 -1.12 12.30
C GLY A 327 -6.68 -0.55 11.76
N GLY A 328 -6.67 -0.13 10.50
CA GLY A 328 -5.45 0.34 9.84
C GLY A 328 -4.36 -0.75 9.83
N ILE A 329 -3.18 -0.43 10.35
CA ILE A 329 -2.00 -1.33 10.39
C ILE A 329 -1.77 -1.98 11.77
N TYR A 330 -2.67 -1.78 12.72
CA TYR A 330 -2.47 -2.20 14.11
C TYR A 330 -3.03 -3.60 14.34
N SER A 331 -2.40 -4.34 15.26
CA SER A 331 -2.77 -5.69 15.61
C SER A 331 -2.63 -5.95 17.11
N LYS A 332 -3.37 -6.92 17.62
CA LYS A 332 -3.31 -7.39 19.02
C LYS A 332 -2.81 -8.83 19.04
N LEU A 333 -1.93 -9.15 19.99
CA LEU A 333 -1.33 -10.48 20.14
C LEU A 333 -1.92 -11.18 21.36
N PHE A 334 -2.73 -12.22 21.15
CA PHE A 334 -3.36 -12.99 22.23
C PHE A 334 -2.60 -14.27 22.50
N ASN A 335 -2.30 -14.52 23.78
CA ASN A 335 -1.61 -15.74 24.17
C ASN A 335 -2.57 -16.95 24.10
N ARG A 336 -2.10 -18.07 23.54
CA ARG A 336 -2.90 -19.30 23.41
C ARG A 336 -3.27 -19.92 24.76
N ASN A 337 -2.43 -19.78 25.78
CA ASN A 337 -2.64 -20.41 27.09
C ASN A 337 -3.68 -19.68 27.96
N SER A 338 -3.67 -18.34 27.94
CA SER A 338 -4.65 -17.53 28.68
C SER A 338 -5.89 -17.20 27.83
N SER A 339 -5.81 -17.31 26.51
CA SER A 339 -6.88 -17.13 25.49
C SER A 339 -7.56 -15.75 25.43
N ASN A 340 -7.61 -15.00 26.53
CA ASN A 340 -8.21 -13.66 26.64
C ASN A 340 -7.23 -12.58 27.15
N MET A 341 -5.94 -12.90 27.22
CA MET A 341 -4.90 -11.92 27.56
C MET A 341 -4.00 -11.64 26.38
N ILE A 342 -3.67 -10.37 26.23
CA ILE A 342 -2.86 -9.84 25.15
C ILE A 342 -1.60 -9.18 25.66
N ILE A 343 -0.62 -9.01 24.77
CA ILE A 343 0.59 -8.28 25.07
C ILE A 343 0.25 -6.81 25.39
N ASP A 344 0.61 -6.40 26.62
CA ASP A 344 0.32 -5.10 27.22
C ASP A 344 1.62 -4.43 27.68
N VAL A 345 1.82 -3.17 27.28
CA VAL A 345 2.83 -2.31 27.90
C VAL A 345 2.28 -1.75 29.23
N GLU A 346 2.90 -2.15 30.35
CA GLU A 346 2.39 -1.84 31.69
C GLU A 346 2.27 -0.33 31.96
N GLY A 347 1.14 0.07 32.56
CA GLY A 347 0.84 1.47 32.90
C GLY A 347 -0.28 2.09 32.06
N GLY A 348 -0.91 1.31 31.18
CA GLY A 348 -2.11 1.71 30.44
C GLY A 348 -1.86 2.91 29.52
N PRO A 349 -2.75 3.93 29.48
CA PRO A 349 -2.65 5.04 28.53
C PRO A 349 -1.42 5.95 28.74
N ASN A 350 -0.69 5.80 29.84
CA ASN A 350 0.51 6.58 30.15
C ASN A 350 1.82 5.79 29.96
N ALA A 351 1.77 4.56 29.45
CA ALA A 351 2.89 3.63 29.35
C ALA A 351 3.89 4.02 28.23
N THR A 352 4.56 5.16 28.35
CA THR A 352 5.49 5.70 27.34
C THR A 352 6.96 5.68 27.75
N GLY A 353 7.29 5.19 28.95
CA GLY A 353 8.66 5.16 29.48
C GLY A 353 9.61 4.20 28.76
N ASN A 354 10.91 4.51 28.78
CA ASN A 354 11.96 3.57 28.36
C ASN A 354 12.09 2.46 29.39
N GLY A 355 12.22 1.22 28.93
CA GLY A 355 12.33 0.04 29.78
C GLY A 355 11.04 -0.31 30.52
N THR A 356 9.89 0.29 30.16
CA THR A 356 8.58 -0.11 30.70
C THR A 356 8.33 -1.58 30.40
N ASN A 357 7.85 -2.31 31.41
CA ASN A 357 7.65 -3.74 31.35
C ASN A 357 6.54 -4.10 30.34
N ILE A 358 6.67 -5.28 29.73
CA ILE A 358 5.63 -5.87 28.90
C ILE A 358 5.08 -7.10 29.64
N SER A 359 3.77 -7.13 29.84
CA SER A 359 3.05 -8.22 30.51
C SER A 359 1.91 -8.71 29.62
N GLN A 360 1.22 -9.78 30.02
CA GLN A 360 -0.10 -10.07 29.49
C GLN A 360 -1.18 -9.39 30.33
N TYR A 361 -2.20 -8.82 29.70
CA TYR A 361 -3.35 -8.23 30.40
C TYR A 361 -4.65 -8.46 29.62
N TYR A 362 -5.80 -8.20 30.26
CA TYR A 362 -7.11 -8.28 29.60
C TYR A 362 -7.16 -7.35 28.40
N ASP A 363 -7.75 -7.83 27.30
CA ASP A 363 -8.02 -7.01 26.12
C ASP A 363 -8.99 -5.87 26.46
N ASP A 364 -8.55 -4.63 26.22
CA ASP A 364 -9.37 -3.42 26.33
C ASP A 364 -9.52 -2.80 24.93
N ILE A 365 -10.79 -2.57 24.55
CA ILE A 365 -11.20 -2.13 23.21
C ILE A 365 -10.68 -0.72 22.87
N ASN A 366 -10.16 0.06 23.83
CA ASN A 366 -9.59 1.38 23.56
C ASN A 366 -8.16 1.57 24.09
N ALA A 367 -7.49 0.49 24.51
CA ALA A 367 -6.16 0.56 25.10
C ALA A 367 -5.04 0.52 24.05
N LEU A 368 -4.56 1.70 23.64
CA LEU A 368 -3.47 1.84 22.66
C LEU A 368 -2.14 1.19 23.10
N ASN A 369 -1.95 0.93 24.40
CA ASN A 369 -0.77 0.23 24.93
C ASN A 369 -0.77 -1.29 24.65
N GLN A 370 -1.86 -1.81 24.09
CA GLN A 370 -2.02 -3.23 23.77
C GLN A 370 -2.01 -3.49 22.25
N GLU A 371 -1.76 -2.45 21.47
CA GLU A 371 -1.82 -2.48 20.01
C GLU A 371 -0.41 -2.35 19.43
N TRP A 372 -0.10 -3.20 18.45
CA TRP A 372 1.24 -3.39 17.91
C TRP A 372 1.24 -3.30 16.38
N VAL A 373 2.29 -2.73 15.83
CA VAL A 373 2.62 -2.81 14.40
C VAL A 373 3.79 -3.77 14.22
N PHE A 374 3.74 -4.59 13.18
CA PHE A 374 4.83 -5.47 12.77
C PHE A 374 5.61 -4.80 11.64
N ASP A 375 6.68 -4.09 11.99
CA ASP A 375 7.56 -3.49 10.99
C ASP A 375 8.51 -4.58 10.47
N GLU A 376 8.31 -5.05 9.24
CA GLU A 376 9.22 -6.02 8.63
C GLU A 376 10.61 -5.39 8.52
N VAL A 377 11.57 -6.02 9.19
CA VAL A 377 12.97 -5.67 9.00
C VAL A 377 13.34 -6.22 7.65
N ALA A 378 13.66 -5.34 6.70
CA ALA A 378 14.20 -5.72 5.39
C ALA A 378 15.18 -6.87 5.60
N PRO A 379 14.99 -8.02 4.93
CA PRO A 379 15.78 -9.21 5.22
C PRO A 379 17.24 -8.78 5.16
N PRO A 380 18.02 -8.91 6.25
CA PRO A 380 19.43 -8.61 6.16
C PRO A 380 19.97 -9.49 5.05
N GLU A 381 20.57 -8.88 4.03
CA GLU A 381 21.28 -9.60 2.98
C GLU A 381 22.20 -10.59 3.70
N PRO A 382 21.96 -11.92 3.62
CA PRO A 382 22.64 -12.87 4.47
C PRO A 382 24.14 -12.68 4.27
N GLN A 383 24.84 -12.33 5.35
CA GLN A 383 26.27 -12.02 5.29
C GLN A 383 27.01 -13.18 4.61
N GLY A 384 27.79 -12.84 3.60
CA GLY A 384 28.56 -13.81 2.82
C GLY A 384 27.85 -14.35 1.57
N THR A 385 26.63 -13.92 1.22
CA THR A 385 25.92 -14.40 0.02
C THR A 385 25.97 -13.46 -1.20
N LEU A 386 26.15 -12.15 -0.99
CA LEU A 386 26.47 -11.20 -2.05
C LEU A 386 27.92 -11.40 -2.49
N MET A 387 28.12 -11.71 -3.77
CA MET A 387 29.44 -12.00 -4.34
C MET A 387 30.05 -10.84 -5.10
N ALA A 388 29.23 -10.04 -5.77
CA ALA A 388 29.68 -8.83 -6.46
C ALA A 388 28.54 -7.82 -6.51
N GLN A 389 28.86 -6.54 -6.36
CA GLN A 389 27.93 -5.44 -6.58
C GLN A 389 28.61 -4.31 -7.33
N PHE A 390 28.10 -3.96 -8.51
CA PHE A 390 28.56 -2.83 -9.30
C PHE A 390 27.45 -1.80 -9.36
N LYS A 391 27.65 -0.70 -8.63
CA LYS A 391 26.76 0.48 -8.71
C LYS A 391 26.83 1.17 -10.06
N LEU A 392 27.95 1.05 -10.77
CA LEU A 392 28.19 1.69 -12.07
C LEU A 392 28.04 3.23 -12.05
N ASP A 393 28.18 3.83 -10.87
CA ASP A 393 28.18 5.27 -10.64
C ASP A 393 29.57 5.86 -10.94
N GLY A 394 29.85 6.08 -12.22
CA GLY A 394 31.11 6.64 -12.72
C GLY A 394 32.30 5.68 -12.69
N SER A 395 32.13 4.45 -12.17
CA SER A 395 33.17 3.43 -12.13
C SER A 395 32.62 2.00 -12.10
N ALA A 396 33.44 1.04 -12.56
CA ALA A 396 33.15 -0.40 -12.48
C ALA A 396 33.62 -1.03 -11.17
N ARG A 397 33.56 -0.29 -10.06
CA ARG A 397 34.07 -0.76 -8.76
C ARG A 397 33.07 -1.71 -8.09
N ASP A 398 33.54 -2.92 -7.77
CA ASP A 398 32.83 -3.82 -6.85
C ASP A 398 32.78 -3.23 -5.42
N VAL A 399 31.58 -3.04 -4.89
CA VAL A 399 31.32 -2.51 -3.54
C VAL A 399 30.86 -3.57 -2.54
N SER A 400 30.80 -4.85 -2.94
CA SER A 400 30.43 -5.96 -2.06
C SER A 400 31.44 -6.24 -0.93
N GLY A 401 32.62 -5.62 -1.00
CA GLY A 401 33.73 -5.86 -0.08
C GLY A 401 34.66 -7.00 -0.50
N ARG A 402 34.40 -7.67 -1.64
CA ARG A 402 35.20 -8.80 -2.14
C ARG A 402 36.30 -8.40 -3.13
N GLY A 403 36.31 -7.14 -3.57
CA GLY A 403 37.37 -6.59 -4.41
C GLY A 403 37.35 -7.12 -5.84
N LEU A 404 36.22 -7.63 -6.33
CA LEU A 404 36.04 -8.15 -7.69
C LEU A 404 35.82 -7.01 -8.68
N HIS A 405 36.69 -6.00 -8.65
CA HIS A 405 36.54 -4.79 -9.45
C HIS A 405 36.57 -5.10 -10.95
N GLY A 406 35.69 -4.42 -11.69
CA GLY A 406 35.59 -4.54 -13.14
C GLY A 406 36.65 -3.71 -13.86
N THR A 407 37.16 -4.26 -14.96
CA THR A 407 38.06 -3.60 -15.90
C THR A 407 37.24 -3.13 -17.10
N VAL A 408 37.14 -1.80 -17.26
CA VAL A 408 36.42 -1.17 -18.36
C VAL A 408 37.26 -1.24 -19.64
N SER A 409 36.64 -1.58 -20.78
CA SER A 409 37.28 -1.68 -22.09
C SER A 409 36.35 -1.18 -23.21
N GLY A 410 36.93 -0.62 -24.27
CA GLY A 410 36.20 -0.12 -25.43
C GLY A 410 35.24 1.03 -25.12
N GLY A 411 34.14 1.12 -25.85
CA GLY A 411 33.18 2.22 -25.75
C GLY A 411 32.17 2.07 -24.61
N VAL A 412 32.68 2.15 -23.38
CA VAL A 412 31.88 2.33 -22.17
C VAL A 412 32.01 3.79 -21.72
N SER A 413 30.88 4.45 -21.52
CA SER A 413 30.78 5.77 -20.90
C SER A 413 29.85 5.71 -19.69
N TYR A 414 29.70 6.81 -18.95
CA TYR A 414 28.77 6.91 -17.83
C TYR A 414 27.80 8.05 -18.08
N SER A 415 26.51 7.78 -17.96
CA SER A 415 25.41 8.74 -18.14
C SER A 415 24.37 8.57 -17.03
N THR A 416 23.27 9.33 -17.02
CA THR A 416 22.28 9.31 -15.94
C THR A 416 21.79 7.90 -15.61
N GLY A 417 21.90 7.52 -14.34
CA GLY A 417 21.54 6.20 -13.82
C GLY A 417 20.05 6.03 -13.47
N ARG A 418 19.71 4.83 -12.99
CA ARG A 418 18.38 4.45 -12.50
C ARG A 418 18.22 4.66 -11.00
N VAL A 419 19.23 4.27 -10.23
CA VAL A 419 19.19 4.24 -8.76
C VAL A 419 20.17 5.25 -8.18
N ASP A 420 21.40 5.22 -8.68
CA ASP A 420 22.43 6.20 -8.34
C ASP A 420 22.52 7.28 -9.45
N ALA A 421 23.46 8.23 -9.31
CA ALA A 421 23.57 9.36 -10.22
C ALA A 421 23.95 8.96 -11.65
N GLN A 422 24.81 7.95 -11.81
CA GLN A 422 25.27 7.47 -13.10
C GLN A 422 25.08 5.96 -13.28
N ALA A 423 25.01 5.53 -14.54
CA ALA A 423 25.02 4.15 -14.99
C ALA A 423 26.03 3.97 -16.13
N ALA A 424 26.54 2.74 -16.31
CA ALA A 424 27.43 2.44 -17.43
C ALA A 424 26.63 2.35 -18.73
N THR A 425 27.07 3.07 -19.76
CA THR A 425 26.46 3.12 -21.10
C THR A 425 27.40 2.50 -22.11
N PHE A 426 26.91 1.52 -22.85
CA PHE A 426 27.63 0.70 -23.82
C PHE A 426 27.24 1.10 -25.23
N ASN A 427 28.22 1.18 -26.12
CA ASN A 427 28.05 1.75 -27.47
C ASN A 427 27.58 0.76 -28.56
N GLY A 428 27.34 -0.51 -28.21
CA GLY A 428 26.91 -1.54 -29.17
C GLY A 428 27.99 -2.11 -30.10
N THR A 429 29.25 -1.70 -29.98
CA THR A 429 30.31 -2.14 -30.92
C THR A 429 31.53 -2.76 -30.26
N ASN A 430 31.96 -2.23 -29.11
CA ASN A 430 33.15 -2.74 -28.42
C ASN A 430 33.18 -2.46 -26.90
N GLY A 431 32.16 -1.82 -26.33
CA GLY A 431 32.11 -1.55 -24.89
C GLY A 431 31.89 -2.81 -24.06
N SER A 432 32.75 -3.06 -23.07
CA SER A 432 32.62 -4.19 -22.15
C SER A 432 33.30 -3.91 -20.80
N ILE A 433 32.76 -4.45 -19.72
CA ILE A 433 33.38 -4.43 -18.39
C ILE A 433 33.66 -5.87 -17.96
N GLU A 434 34.92 -6.24 -17.76
CA GLU A 434 35.35 -7.60 -17.41
C GLU A 434 35.69 -7.71 -15.91
N PHE A 435 35.23 -8.77 -15.24
CA PHE A 435 35.53 -9.05 -13.83
C PHE A 435 35.70 -10.56 -13.58
N PRO A 436 36.37 -10.99 -12.49
CA PRO A 436 36.49 -12.41 -12.16
C PRO A 436 35.13 -13.06 -11.93
N ALA A 437 34.94 -14.30 -12.41
CA ALA A 437 33.68 -15.02 -12.22
C ALA A 437 33.48 -15.35 -10.71
N PRO A 438 32.42 -14.84 -10.07
CA PRO A 438 32.23 -14.99 -8.62
C PRO A 438 31.43 -16.23 -8.20
N VAL A 439 30.77 -16.90 -9.15
CA VAL A 439 29.79 -17.97 -8.89
C VAL A 439 29.91 -19.09 -9.91
N ASP A 440 29.69 -20.31 -9.45
CA ASP A 440 29.64 -21.52 -10.29
C ASP A 440 28.56 -22.52 -9.86
N THR A 441 27.97 -22.37 -8.66
CA THR A 441 26.93 -23.26 -8.11
C THR A 441 25.58 -22.54 -8.08
N ASN A 442 24.80 -22.63 -7.01
CA ASN A 442 23.52 -21.92 -6.96
C ASN A 442 23.78 -20.41 -7.02
N PHE A 443 23.09 -19.68 -7.88
CA PHE A 443 23.32 -18.25 -8.00
C PHE A 443 22.10 -17.44 -8.46
N THR A 444 22.19 -16.13 -8.25
CA THR A 444 21.29 -15.13 -8.80
C THR A 444 22.09 -14.02 -9.48
N LEU A 445 21.68 -13.61 -10.67
CA LEU A 445 22.20 -12.46 -11.41
C LEU A 445 21.09 -11.40 -11.50
N ALA A 446 21.38 -10.14 -11.18
CA ALA A 446 20.40 -9.06 -11.24
C ALA A 446 21.03 -7.75 -11.76
N CYS A 447 20.29 -6.99 -12.56
CA CYS A 447 20.67 -5.64 -12.98
C CYS A 447 19.45 -4.81 -13.38
N TRP A 448 19.63 -3.49 -13.40
CA TRP A 448 18.78 -2.60 -14.19
C TRP A 448 19.37 -2.44 -15.59
N VAL A 449 18.52 -2.45 -16.62
CA VAL A 449 18.89 -2.27 -18.03
C VAL A 449 17.97 -1.27 -18.71
N LYS A 450 18.54 -0.44 -19.59
CA LYS A 450 17.80 0.46 -20.48
C LYS A 450 18.37 0.40 -21.88
N THR A 451 17.56 0.07 -22.87
CA THR A 451 18.02 -0.05 -24.26
C THR A 451 16.87 0.12 -25.24
N SER A 452 17.17 0.58 -26.46
CA SER A 452 16.28 0.52 -27.62
C SER A 452 16.76 -0.50 -28.66
N ALA A 453 17.83 -1.24 -28.36
CA ALA A 453 18.46 -2.15 -29.30
C ALA A 453 17.62 -3.42 -29.49
N THR A 454 17.75 -4.04 -30.66
CA THR A 454 17.21 -5.39 -30.90
C THR A 454 18.39 -6.30 -31.17
N ALA A 455 18.54 -7.35 -30.37
CA ALA A 455 19.62 -8.30 -30.46
C ALA A 455 19.32 -9.42 -31.48
N GLY A 456 20.29 -10.32 -31.69
CA GLY A 456 20.07 -11.56 -32.44
C GLY A 456 18.96 -12.41 -31.81
N THR A 457 18.39 -13.33 -32.60
CA THR A 457 17.32 -14.25 -32.14
C THR A 457 17.91 -15.64 -31.89
N GLY A 458 17.26 -16.44 -31.04
CA GLY A 458 17.69 -17.81 -30.74
C GLY A 458 18.17 -17.97 -29.30
N GLN A 459 19.41 -18.42 -29.12
CA GLN A 459 20.02 -18.70 -27.81
C GLN A 459 20.63 -17.44 -27.16
N TRP A 460 20.83 -17.43 -25.84
CA TRP A 460 21.39 -16.27 -25.12
C TRP A 460 22.72 -15.78 -25.70
N TYR A 461 23.62 -16.69 -26.08
CA TYR A 461 24.94 -16.39 -26.64
C TYR A 461 24.90 -15.79 -28.05
N GLN A 462 23.73 -15.76 -28.69
CA GLN A 462 23.48 -15.08 -29.97
C GLN A 462 22.94 -13.65 -29.76
N GLY A 463 22.68 -13.27 -28.50
CA GLY A 463 22.11 -11.99 -28.10
C GLY A 463 23.16 -10.90 -27.83
N MET A 464 22.75 -9.93 -26.99
CA MET A 464 23.64 -8.91 -26.41
C MET A 464 23.80 -9.16 -24.91
N GLY A 465 25.04 -9.20 -24.42
CA GLY A 465 25.31 -9.57 -23.02
C GLY A 465 24.92 -8.48 -22.03
N LEU A 466 24.15 -8.85 -21.00
CA LEU A 466 23.86 -7.98 -19.84
C LEU A 466 24.82 -8.33 -18.69
N ILE A 467 24.79 -9.59 -18.25
CA ILE A 467 25.72 -10.18 -17.29
C ILE A 467 26.08 -11.56 -17.84
N ASP A 468 27.25 -11.69 -18.46
CA ASP A 468 27.58 -12.84 -19.30
C ASP A 468 28.85 -13.57 -18.85
N GLY A 469 28.82 -14.90 -18.95
CA GLY A 469 29.94 -15.81 -18.70
C GLY A 469 30.20 -16.77 -19.86
N GLU A 470 29.76 -16.47 -21.08
CA GLU A 470 29.88 -17.37 -22.23
C GLU A 470 31.33 -17.81 -22.52
N VAL A 471 31.52 -19.12 -22.75
CA VAL A 471 32.80 -19.71 -23.17
C VAL A 471 32.56 -20.55 -24.42
N GLY A 472 32.94 -20.01 -25.58
CA GLY A 472 32.61 -20.61 -26.88
C GLY A 472 32.93 -22.10 -27.00
N GLY A 473 31.97 -22.86 -27.53
CA GLY A 473 32.02 -24.32 -27.66
C GLY A 473 30.96 -24.99 -26.80
N VAL A 474 31.14 -26.28 -26.51
CA VAL A 474 30.27 -27.01 -25.56
C VAL A 474 30.87 -26.87 -24.17
N ALA A 475 30.44 -25.85 -23.42
CA ALA A 475 31.01 -25.51 -22.11
C ALA A 475 29.93 -25.44 -21.03
N LYS A 476 30.36 -25.55 -19.76
CA LYS A 476 29.48 -25.38 -18.60
C LYS A 476 29.43 -23.91 -18.20
N ASP A 477 28.87 -23.08 -19.06
CA ASP A 477 28.76 -21.63 -18.92
C ASP A 477 27.31 -21.19 -18.70
N PHE A 478 27.10 -19.87 -18.65
CA PHE A 478 25.81 -19.23 -18.45
C PHE A 478 25.88 -17.76 -18.84
N GLY A 479 24.72 -17.15 -19.05
CA GLY A 479 24.64 -15.71 -19.30
C GLY A 479 23.22 -15.17 -19.22
N LEU A 480 23.12 -13.91 -18.79
CA LEU A 480 21.94 -13.07 -18.90
C LEU A 480 22.13 -12.10 -20.06
N ALA A 481 21.21 -12.11 -21.02
CA ALA A 481 21.34 -11.39 -22.29
C ALA A 481 20.00 -10.77 -22.74
N LEU A 482 20.09 -9.84 -23.68
CA LEU A 482 18.97 -9.44 -24.55
C LEU A 482 18.96 -10.36 -25.78
N VAL A 483 17.84 -11.00 -26.09
CA VAL A 483 17.63 -11.80 -27.31
C VAL A 483 16.38 -11.29 -28.02
N GLY A 484 16.52 -10.89 -29.29
CA GLY A 484 15.52 -10.07 -29.96
C GLY A 484 15.24 -8.80 -29.15
N ASN A 485 14.01 -8.65 -28.67
CA ASN A 485 13.57 -7.55 -27.82
C ASN A 485 13.35 -7.94 -26.34
N LYS A 486 13.73 -9.15 -25.93
CA LYS A 486 13.36 -9.75 -24.64
C LYS A 486 14.59 -10.06 -23.80
N ALA A 487 14.44 -10.03 -22.48
CA ALA A 487 15.43 -10.59 -21.58
C ALA A 487 15.49 -12.12 -21.76
N ALA A 488 16.68 -12.69 -21.73
CA ALA A 488 16.92 -14.12 -21.83
C ALA A 488 18.02 -14.56 -20.86
N PHE A 489 17.82 -15.71 -20.23
CA PHE A 489 18.82 -16.35 -19.36
C PHE A 489 19.13 -17.74 -19.90
N GLY A 490 20.41 -18.05 -20.03
CA GLY A 490 20.85 -19.34 -20.56
C GLY A 490 21.99 -19.98 -19.78
N VAL A 491 22.11 -21.29 -19.96
CA VAL A 491 23.15 -22.16 -19.37
C VAL A 491 23.64 -23.16 -20.42
N GLY A 492 24.93 -23.50 -20.40
CA GLY A 492 25.54 -24.40 -21.38
C GLY A 492 25.79 -25.83 -20.91
N ASN A 493 26.00 -26.71 -21.89
CA ASN A 493 26.28 -28.15 -21.76
C ASN A 493 25.20 -28.94 -20.97
N ALA A 494 24.01 -29.15 -21.53
CA ALA A 494 23.53 -28.68 -22.85
C ALA A 494 22.96 -27.26 -22.81
N ASP A 495 23.00 -26.57 -23.95
CA ASP A 495 22.56 -25.19 -24.10
C ASP A 495 21.05 -25.07 -23.95
N ILE A 496 20.61 -24.34 -22.93
CA ILE A 496 19.20 -24.11 -22.63
C ILE A 496 19.00 -22.62 -22.35
N THR A 497 18.07 -22.00 -23.06
CA THR A 497 17.67 -20.59 -22.89
C THR A 497 16.21 -20.52 -22.44
N ILE A 498 15.93 -19.70 -21.43
CA ILE A 498 14.58 -19.21 -21.12
C ILE A 498 14.50 -17.72 -21.47
N THR A 499 13.37 -17.29 -22.04
CA THR A 499 13.17 -15.92 -22.52
C THR A 499 11.89 -15.36 -21.93
N SER A 500 11.95 -14.11 -21.48
CA SER A 500 10.82 -13.38 -20.91
C SER A 500 9.63 -13.25 -21.86
N THR A 501 8.42 -13.15 -21.29
CA THR A 501 7.20 -12.90 -22.07
C THR A 501 7.09 -11.46 -22.55
N VAL A 502 7.58 -10.50 -21.76
CA VAL A 502 7.59 -9.05 -22.06
C VAL A 502 8.86 -8.61 -22.78
N ALA A 503 8.75 -7.56 -23.59
CA ALA A 503 9.90 -6.87 -24.17
C ALA A 503 10.55 -5.92 -23.14
N ILE A 504 11.85 -5.66 -23.29
CA ILE A 504 12.62 -4.77 -22.40
C ILE A 504 13.43 -3.71 -23.18
N ASN A 505 13.14 -3.55 -24.48
CA ASN A 505 13.87 -2.67 -25.39
C ASN A 505 13.07 -1.42 -25.80
N ASP A 506 12.23 -0.93 -24.90
CA ASP A 506 11.38 0.24 -25.08
C ASP A 506 12.08 1.57 -24.69
N ASN A 507 13.39 1.50 -24.40
CA ASN A 507 14.19 2.60 -23.89
C ASN A 507 13.72 3.15 -22.53
N VAL A 508 13.10 2.30 -21.71
CA VAL A 508 12.83 2.54 -20.27
C VAL A 508 13.73 1.61 -19.44
N TRP A 509 13.91 1.95 -18.17
CA TRP A 509 14.67 1.11 -17.24
C TRP A 509 13.81 -0.08 -16.79
N HIS A 510 14.31 -1.29 -17.01
CA HIS A 510 13.75 -2.53 -16.48
C HIS A 510 14.73 -3.20 -15.52
N HIS A 511 14.21 -3.77 -14.43
CA HIS A 511 14.99 -4.64 -13.57
C HIS A 511 14.91 -6.08 -14.08
N VAL A 512 16.03 -6.71 -14.41
CA VAL A 512 16.10 -8.08 -14.91
C VAL A 512 16.87 -8.94 -13.93
N LEU A 513 16.30 -10.08 -13.55
CA LEU A 513 16.89 -10.99 -12.58
C LEU A 513 16.72 -12.44 -13.02
N ALA A 514 17.79 -13.23 -12.90
CA ALA A 514 17.75 -14.67 -13.17
C ALA A 514 18.34 -15.49 -12.03
N THR A 515 17.77 -16.67 -11.79
CA THR A 515 18.25 -17.61 -10.77
C THR A 515 18.54 -18.98 -11.39
N LEU A 516 19.60 -19.65 -10.91
CA LEU A 516 19.89 -21.05 -11.22
C LEU A 516 20.06 -21.85 -9.92
N ASP A 517 19.25 -22.91 -9.77
CA ASP A 517 19.50 -23.99 -8.84
C ASP A 517 20.30 -25.10 -9.55
N THR A 518 21.59 -25.23 -9.25
CA THR A 518 22.42 -26.27 -9.86
C THR A 518 22.11 -27.67 -9.34
N GLY A 519 21.45 -27.81 -8.19
CA GLY A 519 21.04 -29.11 -7.65
C GLY A 519 19.89 -29.73 -8.44
N SER A 520 18.88 -28.92 -8.76
CA SER A 520 17.68 -29.35 -9.51
C SER A 520 17.71 -29.00 -11.00
N GLY A 521 18.62 -28.13 -11.42
CA GLY A 521 18.64 -27.51 -12.73
C GLY A 521 17.59 -26.40 -12.90
N ALA A 522 16.82 -26.04 -11.86
CA ALA A 522 15.75 -25.06 -12.00
C ALA A 522 16.29 -23.67 -12.38
N MET A 523 15.78 -23.12 -13.47
CA MET A 523 16.06 -21.78 -13.98
C MET A 523 14.81 -20.92 -13.85
N LYS A 524 14.96 -19.67 -13.41
CA LYS A 524 13.88 -18.68 -13.42
C LYS A 524 14.39 -17.33 -13.89
N LEU A 525 13.55 -16.60 -14.60
CA LEU A 525 13.81 -15.26 -15.13
C LEU A 525 12.67 -14.33 -14.76
N TYR A 526 13.02 -13.19 -14.21
CA TYR A 526 12.12 -12.15 -13.72
C TYR A 526 12.43 -10.83 -14.44
N VAL A 527 11.37 -10.06 -14.71
CA VAL A 527 11.45 -8.69 -15.18
C VAL A 527 10.54 -7.85 -14.29
N ASP A 528 11.07 -6.74 -13.76
CA ASP A 528 10.38 -5.80 -12.88
C ASP A 528 9.72 -6.48 -11.67
N GLY A 529 10.44 -7.44 -11.08
CA GLY A 529 10.01 -8.22 -9.92
C GLY A 529 9.02 -9.34 -10.22
N SER A 530 8.51 -9.43 -11.46
CA SER A 530 7.53 -10.43 -11.88
C SER A 530 8.18 -11.61 -12.60
N LEU A 531 7.76 -12.85 -12.29
CA LEU A 531 8.26 -14.05 -12.97
C LEU A 531 7.80 -14.07 -14.44
N GLN A 532 8.74 -14.10 -15.37
CA GLN A 532 8.47 -14.07 -16.82
C GLN A 532 8.72 -15.40 -17.51
N ALA A 533 9.66 -16.21 -17.00
CA ALA A 533 9.94 -17.52 -17.55
C ALA A 533 10.57 -18.44 -16.51
N SER A 534 10.36 -19.75 -16.68
CA SER A 534 11.01 -20.80 -15.90
C SER A 534 11.30 -22.01 -16.77
N GLY A 535 12.31 -22.79 -16.41
CA GLY A 535 12.65 -24.04 -17.10
C GLY A 535 13.66 -24.85 -16.30
N ASN A 536 14.17 -25.92 -16.90
CA ASN A 536 15.20 -26.76 -16.30
C ASN A 536 16.43 -26.82 -17.21
N GLY A 537 17.54 -26.31 -16.70
CA GLY A 537 18.87 -26.46 -17.25
C GLY A 537 19.57 -27.76 -16.78
N PRO A 538 20.81 -27.99 -17.20
CA PRO A 538 21.62 -29.10 -16.72
C PRO A 538 22.02 -28.93 -15.25
N THR A 539 22.01 -30.02 -14.48
CA THR A 539 22.45 -30.04 -13.07
C THR A 539 23.98 -29.93 -12.92
N GLY A 540 24.44 -29.50 -11.75
CA GLY A 540 25.86 -29.38 -11.37
C GLY A 540 26.45 -28.00 -11.67
N ALA A 541 27.65 -27.74 -11.13
CA ALA A 541 28.31 -26.44 -11.22
C ALA A 541 28.62 -26.01 -12.68
N ARG A 542 28.44 -24.71 -12.95
CA ARG A 542 28.79 -24.01 -14.19
C ARG A 542 30.22 -23.45 -14.12
N THR A 543 31.20 -24.33 -14.21
CA THR A 543 32.61 -24.03 -13.89
C THR A 543 33.43 -23.46 -15.05
N ALA A 544 32.87 -23.36 -16.26
CA ALA A 544 33.64 -22.92 -17.43
C ALA A 544 34.10 -21.44 -17.36
N PRO A 545 33.29 -20.48 -16.86
CA PRO A 545 33.68 -19.09 -16.88
C PRO A 545 34.79 -18.81 -15.85
N GLY A 546 36.00 -18.47 -16.31
CA GLY A 546 37.05 -17.91 -15.45
C GLY A 546 36.87 -16.41 -15.20
N LYS A 547 36.07 -15.76 -16.04
CA LYS A 547 35.73 -14.33 -16.02
C LYS A 547 34.30 -14.13 -16.49
N MET A 548 33.67 -13.07 -16.03
CA MET A 548 32.36 -12.61 -16.48
C MET A 548 32.45 -11.19 -17.02
N ARG A 549 31.44 -10.78 -17.80
CA ARG A 549 31.41 -9.48 -18.47
C ARG A 549 30.04 -8.82 -18.38
N LEU A 550 30.06 -7.50 -18.30
CA LEU A 550 28.89 -6.65 -18.50
C LEU A 550 28.95 -6.04 -19.90
N GLY A 551 27.80 -6.03 -20.60
CA GLY A 551 27.64 -5.35 -21.87
C GLY A 551 28.17 -6.07 -23.12
N SER A 552 28.64 -7.33 -23.02
CA SER A 552 29.08 -8.13 -24.17
C SER A 552 28.90 -9.62 -23.94
N ILE A 553 28.84 -10.41 -25.02
CA ILE A 553 28.91 -11.87 -25.00
C ILE A 553 30.38 -12.30 -25.21
N GLY A 554 30.96 -13.04 -24.26
CA GLY A 554 32.33 -13.56 -24.35
C GLY A 554 33.44 -12.52 -24.51
N GLY A 555 33.12 -11.21 -24.47
CA GLY A 555 34.07 -10.09 -24.64
C GLY A 555 34.43 -9.74 -26.07
N VAL A 556 33.84 -10.43 -27.06
CA VAL A 556 34.24 -10.34 -28.47
C VAL A 556 33.06 -10.10 -29.42
N THR A 557 31.85 -10.45 -28.99
CA THR A 557 30.62 -10.33 -29.79
C THR A 557 29.46 -9.86 -28.89
N GLY A 558 28.27 -9.67 -29.47
CA GLY A 558 27.05 -9.40 -28.70
C GLY A 558 27.15 -8.16 -27.80
N PHE A 559 27.73 -7.07 -28.31
CA PHE A 559 27.89 -5.82 -27.55
C PHE A 559 26.54 -5.13 -27.35
N LEU A 560 26.22 -4.80 -26.11
CA LEU A 560 25.02 -4.05 -25.74
C LEU A 560 25.11 -2.62 -26.27
N ASN A 561 24.05 -2.15 -26.91
CA ASN A 561 23.82 -0.71 -27.13
C ASN A 561 22.74 -0.23 -26.15
N GLY A 562 23.16 0.32 -25.02
CA GLY A 562 22.25 0.62 -23.90
C GLY A 562 23.00 0.83 -22.60
N SER A 563 22.27 0.96 -21.49
CA SER A 563 22.82 1.24 -20.17
C SER A 563 22.53 0.12 -19.18
N LEU A 564 23.46 -0.13 -18.27
CA LEU A 564 23.30 -1.03 -17.11
C LEU A 564 23.55 -0.26 -15.82
N ASP A 565 22.76 -0.58 -14.80
CA ASP A 565 22.88 0.00 -13.46
C ASP A 565 22.67 -1.08 -12.38
N GLU A 566 23.23 -0.85 -11.19
CA GLU A 566 22.95 -1.62 -9.96
C GLU A 566 23.07 -3.15 -10.11
N VAL A 567 24.14 -3.60 -10.77
CA VAL A 567 24.41 -5.02 -11.01
C VAL A 567 24.75 -5.73 -9.70
N ARG A 568 24.07 -6.84 -9.42
CA ARG A 568 24.28 -7.68 -8.24
C ARG A 568 24.39 -9.15 -8.61
N ILE A 569 25.30 -9.85 -7.93
CA ILE A 569 25.51 -11.29 -8.10
C ILE A 569 25.54 -11.96 -6.73
N TYR A 570 24.71 -12.99 -6.56
CA TYR A 570 24.60 -13.76 -5.32
C TYR A 570 24.96 -15.23 -5.55
N ASN A 571 25.56 -15.89 -4.57
CA ASN A 571 25.83 -17.34 -4.59
C ASN A 571 24.67 -18.19 -4.03
N ARG A 572 23.44 -17.70 -4.19
CA ARG A 572 22.22 -18.38 -3.78
C ARG A 572 21.05 -17.97 -4.65
N ILE A 573 19.96 -18.73 -4.53
CA ILE A 573 18.66 -18.38 -5.10
C ILE A 573 18.00 -17.36 -4.16
N LEU A 574 17.58 -16.22 -4.70
CA LEU A 574 16.80 -15.24 -3.94
C LEU A 574 15.33 -15.65 -3.81
N GLY A 575 14.71 -15.31 -2.68
CA GLY A 575 13.28 -15.49 -2.45
C GLY A 575 12.43 -14.36 -3.07
N PRO A 576 11.10 -14.54 -3.20
CA PRO A 576 10.22 -13.57 -3.86
C PRO A 576 10.32 -12.13 -3.32
N ALA A 577 10.35 -11.95 -2.00
CA ALA A 577 10.47 -10.61 -1.40
C ALA A 577 11.80 -9.92 -1.70
N GLU A 578 12.89 -10.68 -1.80
CA GLU A 578 14.21 -10.13 -2.15
C GLU A 578 14.24 -9.71 -3.62
N ILE A 579 13.58 -10.49 -4.48
CA ILE A 579 13.42 -10.17 -5.91
C ILE A 579 12.59 -8.89 -6.09
N THR A 580 11.45 -8.77 -5.38
CA THR A 580 10.63 -7.55 -5.37
C THR A 580 11.38 -6.36 -4.80
N HIS A 581 12.16 -6.55 -3.75
CA HIS A 581 13.00 -5.51 -3.17
C HIS A 581 14.01 -4.98 -4.20
N LEU A 582 14.77 -5.85 -4.87
CA LEU A 582 15.75 -5.42 -5.87
C LEU A 582 15.11 -4.69 -7.06
N ALA A 583 13.90 -5.09 -7.45
CA ALA A 583 13.12 -4.40 -8.48
C ALA A 583 12.57 -3.02 -8.05
N THR A 584 12.65 -2.68 -6.76
CA THR A 584 12.17 -1.41 -6.18
C THR A 584 13.28 -0.60 -5.50
N VAL A 585 14.52 -1.11 -5.45
CA VAL A 585 15.69 -0.35 -4.96
C VAL A 585 15.84 0.95 -5.74
N GLY A 586 16.02 2.07 -5.02
CA GLY A 586 16.05 3.42 -5.58
C GLY A 586 14.69 4.09 -5.74
N GLN A 587 13.62 3.53 -5.15
CA GLN A 587 12.24 4.03 -5.29
C GLN A 587 11.48 4.24 -3.97
N ALA A 588 12.13 4.14 -2.80
CA ALA A 588 11.41 4.14 -1.54
C ALA A 588 10.92 5.55 -1.13
N VAL A 589 9.61 5.67 -0.88
CA VAL A 589 9.05 6.73 -0.04
C VAL A 589 9.65 6.54 1.36
N VAL A 590 10.59 7.41 1.74
CA VAL A 590 11.28 7.35 3.03
C VAL A 590 10.49 7.97 4.18
N ALA A 591 9.48 8.78 3.85
CA ALA A 591 8.45 9.20 4.78
C ALA A 591 7.19 9.64 4.01
N HIS A 592 6.00 9.35 4.54
CA HIS A 592 4.71 9.76 4.00
C HIS A 592 3.80 10.20 5.14
N TYR A 593 3.48 11.48 5.19
CA TYR A 593 2.56 12.07 6.16
C TYR A 593 1.24 12.42 5.45
N PRO A 594 0.20 11.56 5.54
CA PRO A 594 -1.11 11.87 5.01
C PRO A 594 -1.71 13.11 5.67
N LEU A 595 -1.35 13.39 6.93
CA LEU A 595 -1.87 14.51 7.72
C LEU A 595 -3.39 14.43 8.00
N ASP A 596 -3.94 13.21 7.94
CA ASP A 596 -5.30 12.84 8.30
C ASP A 596 -5.54 12.84 9.83
N GLY A 597 -5.61 14.04 10.41
CA GLY A 597 -5.90 14.22 11.83
C GLY A 597 -4.72 14.00 12.78
N ASN A 598 -3.56 13.61 12.25
CA ASN A 598 -2.32 13.44 13.01
C ASN A 598 -1.08 13.67 12.11
N ALA A 599 0.11 13.72 12.70
CA ALA A 599 1.37 13.85 11.97
C ALA A 599 2.12 12.52 11.83
N GLY A 600 1.41 11.40 11.77
CA GLY A 600 1.98 10.06 11.60
C GLY A 600 2.63 9.88 10.22
N ASP A 601 3.74 9.16 10.20
CA ASP A 601 4.38 8.69 8.97
C ASP A 601 3.80 7.31 8.63
N SER A 602 3.03 7.24 7.55
CA SER A 602 2.40 6.03 7.00
C SER A 602 3.32 5.22 6.09
N SER A 603 4.55 5.68 5.84
CA SER A 603 5.54 4.87 5.13
C SER A 603 6.03 3.71 6.01
N PRO A 604 6.66 2.67 5.41
CA PRO A 604 7.26 1.58 6.17
C PRO A 604 8.34 2.01 7.17
N PHE A 605 8.85 3.25 7.09
CA PHE A 605 9.91 3.76 7.97
C PHE A 605 9.36 4.39 9.26
N ASN A 606 8.07 4.74 9.30
CA ASN A 606 7.34 5.24 10.47
C ASN A 606 8.15 6.22 11.35
N ASN A 607 8.44 7.40 10.80
CA ASN A 607 9.06 8.54 11.45
C ASN A 607 7.99 9.56 11.91
N PRO A 608 7.16 9.30 12.94
CA PRO A 608 6.03 10.17 13.27
C PRO A 608 6.48 11.60 13.62
N GLY A 609 5.80 12.56 13.02
CA GLY A 609 5.98 13.97 13.30
C GLY A 609 5.36 14.37 14.65
N THR A 610 5.95 15.36 15.30
CA THR A 610 5.40 15.98 16.52
C THR A 610 4.77 17.32 16.19
N SER A 611 3.44 17.38 16.25
CA SER A 611 2.64 18.59 16.02
C SER A 611 2.72 19.56 17.21
N THR A 612 2.89 20.84 16.93
CA THR A 612 2.76 21.94 17.89
C THR A 612 1.72 22.91 17.35
N ALA A 613 0.65 23.14 18.12
CA ALA A 613 -0.44 24.05 17.78
C ALA A 613 -1.05 23.81 16.37
N ILE A 614 -1.15 22.55 15.93
CA ILE A 614 -1.78 22.18 14.65
C ILE A 614 -3.27 21.90 14.87
N THR A 615 -4.09 22.39 13.95
CA THR A 615 -5.50 21.96 13.80
C THR A 615 -5.66 21.21 12.49
N TYR A 616 -6.73 20.44 12.34
CA TYR A 616 -6.97 19.68 11.11
C TYR A 616 -8.27 20.15 10.44
N VAL A 617 -8.20 20.37 9.13
CA VAL A 617 -9.28 20.88 8.27
C VAL A 617 -9.53 19.90 7.12
N PRO A 618 -10.64 19.96 6.37
CA PRO A 618 -10.85 19.07 5.22
C PRO A 618 -9.66 19.08 4.25
N GLY A 619 -9.14 17.89 3.97
CA GLY A 619 -7.96 17.65 3.13
C GLY A 619 -8.25 17.68 1.63
N LYS A 620 -7.18 17.65 0.84
CA LYS A 620 -7.21 17.41 -0.60
C LYS A 620 -7.15 15.91 -0.92
N ILE A 621 -6.32 15.18 -0.19
CA ILE A 621 -6.21 13.73 -0.21
C ILE A 621 -6.64 13.22 1.16
N GLY A 622 -7.35 12.09 1.19
CA GLY A 622 -7.92 11.59 2.44
C GLY A 622 -9.00 12.53 2.98
N SER A 623 -9.15 12.52 4.30
CA SER A 623 -10.21 13.22 5.03
C SER A 623 -9.81 14.60 5.54
N GLN A 624 -8.55 14.77 5.95
CA GLN A 624 -8.07 15.95 6.66
C GLN A 624 -6.64 16.35 6.27
N ALA A 625 -6.33 17.63 6.44
CA ALA A 625 -5.01 18.23 6.25
C ALA A 625 -4.59 19.03 7.48
N ALA A 626 -3.28 19.18 7.69
CA ALA A 626 -2.74 19.98 8.78
C ALA A 626 -2.82 21.47 8.48
N GLN A 627 -3.54 22.23 9.32
CA GLN A 627 -3.68 23.67 9.26
C GLN A 627 -2.68 24.36 10.19
N PHE A 628 -1.87 25.24 9.60
CA PHE A 628 -0.88 26.07 10.27
C PHE A 628 -1.40 27.51 10.42
N ASP A 629 -1.12 28.14 11.56
CA ASP A 629 -1.70 29.42 11.98
C ASP A 629 -0.90 30.68 11.53
N GLY A 630 0.35 30.49 11.08
CA GLY A 630 1.26 31.60 10.73
C GLY A 630 1.90 32.34 11.90
N THR A 631 1.74 31.86 13.14
CA THR A 631 2.27 32.52 14.35
C THR A 631 3.06 31.61 15.29
N GLY A 632 2.76 30.30 15.30
CA GLY A 632 3.42 29.36 16.20
C GLY A 632 3.24 27.88 15.85
N SER A 633 2.37 27.54 14.90
CA SER A 633 2.14 26.16 14.48
C SER A 633 3.31 25.58 13.70
N PHE A 634 3.74 24.37 14.04
CA PHE A 634 4.68 23.59 13.23
C PHE A 634 4.59 22.10 13.53
N ILE A 635 5.14 21.28 12.63
CA ILE A 635 5.35 19.84 12.87
C ILE A 635 6.85 19.58 12.80
N ARG A 636 7.41 18.91 13.81
CA ARG A 636 8.79 18.39 13.73
C ARG A 636 8.75 17.00 13.14
N ILE A 637 9.42 16.81 12.02
CA ILE A 637 9.57 15.53 11.35
C ILE A 637 10.97 14.97 11.64
N PRO A 638 11.08 13.75 12.20
CA PRO A 638 12.38 13.13 12.46
C PRO A 638 13.04 12.53 11.21
N ALA A 639 12.29 12.37 10.11
CA ALA A 639 12.85 11.98 8.82
C ALA A 639 13.82 13.05 8.29
N THR A 640 14.78 12.63 7.47
CA THR A 640 15.77 13.50 6.83
C THR A 640 15.89 13.18 5.34
N ALA A 641 16.21 14.19 4.53
CA ALA A 641 16.63 14.03 3.15
C ALA A 641 18.01 14.69 2.99
N SER A 642 18.99 13.98 2.43
CA SER A 642 20.37 14.47 2.37
C SER A 642 21.07 14.20 1.05
N GLY A 643 20.88 13.03 0.44
CA GLY A 643 21.43 12.71 -0.88
C GLY A 643 20.58 13.27 -2.02
N ASP A 644 20.23 12.38 -2.94
CA ASP A 644 19.17 12.63 -3.91
C ASP A 644 17.83 12.54 -3.20
N PHE A 645 16.89 13.40 -3.58
CA PHE A 645 15.57 13.35 -2.97
C PHE A 645 14.49 13.99 -3.83
N THR A 646 13.26 13.63 -3.51
CA THR A 646 12.05 14.32 -3.96
C THR A 646 11.17 14.62 -2.76
N LEU A 647 10.65 15.83 -2.69
CA LEU A 647 9.57 16.24 -1.79
C LEU A 647 8.31 16.40 -2.62
N SER A 648 7.19 15.84 -2.19
CA SER A 648 5.89 15.99 -2.84
C SER A 648 4.81 16.24 -1.82
N TRP A 649 3.95 17.24 -2.01
CA TRP A 649 2.87 17.54 -1.07
C TRP A 649 1.78 18.38 -1.73
N TRP A 650 0.62 18.43 -1.09
CA TRP A 650 -0.44 19.38 -1.39
C TRP A 650 -0.40 20.55 -0.40
N MET A 651 -0.68 21.76 -0.89
CA MET A 651 -0.78 22.95 -0.04
C MET A 651 -1.91 23.89 -0.47
N LYS A 652 -2.45 24.64 0.49
CA LYS A 652 -3.48 25.67 0.28
C LYS A 652 -3.20 26.88 1.17
N THR A 653 -3.07 28.07 0.59
CA THR A 653 -2.75 29.27 1.36
C THR A 653 -3.22 30.55 0.68
N THR A 654 -3.39 31.62 1.46
CA THR A 654 -3.49 33.02 0.99
C THR A 654 -2.36 33.89 1.54
N ALA A 655 -1.40 33.28 2.24
CA ALA A 655 -0.29 33.99 2.84
C ALA A 655 0.67 34.54 1.77
N THR A 656 1.51 35.47 2.18
CA THR A 656 2.62 35.98 1.36
C THR A 656 3.88 35.97 2.24
N GLY A 657 4.98 35.42 1.73
CA GLY A 657 6.27 35.42 2.40
C GLY A 657 7.12 36.63 2.02
N ALA A 658 8.30 36.77 2.64
CA ALA A 658 9.26 37.79 2.24
C ALA A 658 9.85 37.46 0.86
N THR A 659 10.44 38.47 0.20
CA THR A 659 11.16 38.30 -1.07
C THR A 659 12.63 37.94 -0.83
N GLY A 660 13.26 37.19 -1.74
CA GLY A 660 14.70 36.88 -1.68
C GLY A 660 14.97 35.38 -1.72
N GLN A 661 15.84 34.90 -0.82
CA GLN A 661 16.17 33.47 -0.67
C GLN A 661 15.11 32.74 0.16
N TRP A 662 15.03 31.41 0.02
CA TRP A 662 14.03 30.59 0.72
C TRP A 662 14.04 30.80 2.24
N TYR A 663 15.22 30.90 2.87
CA TYR A 663 15.35 31.03 4.32
C TYR A 663 14.77 32.35 4.89
N ALA A 664 14.54 33.35 4.04
CA ALA A 664 13.88 34.60 4.43
C ALA A 664 12.35 34.53 4.27
N GLY A 665 11.87 33.56 3.49
CA GLY A 665 10.45 33.32 3.22
C GLY A 665 9.72 32.72 4.42
N LYS A 666 8.42 32.41 4.26
CA LYS A 666 7.66 31.64 5.26
C LYS A 666 7.87 30.15 5.04
N SER A 667 8.49 29.45 5.98
CA SER A 667 8.91 28.06 5.83
C SER A 667 7.73 27.10 5.71
N ILE A 668 7.72 26.30 4.64
CA ILE A 668 6.73 25.25 4.37
C ILE A 668 7.30 23.90 4.82
N ILE A 669 8.47 23.52 4.29
CA ILE A 669 9.23 22.31 4.63
C ILE A 669 10.69 22.73 4.78
N ASP A 670 11.23 22.70 5.99
CA ASP A 670 12.49 23.37 6.27
C ASP A 670 13.48 22.45 6.97
N SER A 671 14.72 22.52 6.51
CA SER A 671 15.86 21.80 7.04
C SER A 671 17.07 22.75 7.13
N GLU A 672 16.83 24.07 7.32
CA GLU A 672 17.83 25.13 7.26
C GLU A 672 18.66 25.25 8.55
N ILE A 673 19.96 25.47 8.39
CA ILE A 673 20.91 25.75 9.47
C ILE A 673 21.55 27.13 9.18
N PRO A 674 21.35 28.14 10.06
CA PRO A 674 21.85 29.48 9.82
C PRO A 674 23.35 29.54 9.50
N GLY A 675 23.67 30.20 8.39
CA GLY A 675 25.03 30.43 7.92
C GLY A 675 25.41 29.54 6.74
N ALA A 676 26.70 29.34 6.51
CA ALA A 676 27.20 28.51 5.40
C ALA A 676 27.08 27.03 5.75
N ALA A 677 25.89 26.46 5.59
CA ALA A 677 25.59 25.06 5.91
C ALA A 677 25.12 24.26 4.68
N ALA A 678 25.43 22.97 4.66
CA ALA A 678 24.94 22.05 3.65
C ALA A 678 23.50 21.62 3.97
N ASP A 679 22.54 22.50 3.69
CA ASP A 679 21.14 22.37 4.06
C ASP A 679 20.20 22.59 2.87
N TRP A 680 18.89 22.64 3.15
CA TRP A 680 17.86 22.90 2.18
C TRP A 680 16.57 23.38 2.84
N GLY A 681 15.66 23.94 2.04
CA GLY A 681 14.32 24.28 2.51
C GLY A 681 13.38 24.65 1.36
N VAL A 682 12.10 24.60 1.69
CA VAL A 682 10.99 25.08 0.86
C VAL A 682 10.23 26.12 1.65
N ALA A 683 10.05 27.29 1.06
CA ALA A 683 9.36 28.39 1.68
C ALA A 683 8.45 29.10 0.69
N LEU A 684 7.46 29.82 1.20
CA LEU A 684 6.76 30.82 0.44
C LEU A 684 7.66 32.07 0.35
N VAL A 685 8.06 32.44 -0.87
CA VAL A 685 8.86 33.62 -1.17
C VAL A 685 8.01 34.58 -2.00
N GLY A 686 7.57 35.69 -1.40
CA GLY A 686 6.47 36.47 -1.94
C GLY A 686 5.21 35.62 -2.04
N ASN A 687 4.63 35.51 -3.24
CA ASN A 687 3.45 34.69 -3.54
C ASN A 687 3.78 33.34 -4.22
N LYS A 688 5.05 32.95 -4.25
CA LYS A 688 5.56 31.80 -4.99
C LYS A 688 6.19 30.78 -4.05
N VAL A 689 6.24 29.52 -4.49
CA VAL A 689 7.05 28.52 -3.80
C VAL A 689 8.51 28.74 -4.19
N GLY A 690 9.39 28.85 -3.19
CA GLY A 690 10.83 28.83 -3.35
C GLY A 690 11.41 27.53 -2.81
N PHE A 691 12.16 26.82 -3.65
CA PHE A 691 12.97 25.66 -3.23
C PHE A 691 14.44 26.06 -3.22
N GLY A 692 15.10 25.90 -2.09
CA GLY A 692 16.48 26.31 -1.91
C GLY A 692 17.40 25.28 -1.29
N ILE A 693 18.69 25.43 -1.58
CA ILE A 693 19.80 24.59 -1.14
C ILE A 693 20.94 25.49 -0.66
N GLY A 694 21.55 25.16 0.48
CA GLY A 694 22.63 25.96 1.07
C GLY A 694 24.05 25.51 0.75
N ASN A 695 24.96 26.45 0.99
CA ASN A 695 26.43 26.37 0.82
C ASN A 695 26.94 26.06 -0.60
N PRO A 696 26.99 27.08 -1.50
CA PRO A 696 26.36 28.40 -1.37
C PRO A 696 24.83 28.36 -1.58
N ASP A 697 24.16 29.36 -1.00
CA ASP A 697 22.70 29.47 -1.03
C ASP A 697 22.18 29.74 -2.43
N LYS A 698 21.23 28.91 -2.87
CA LYS A 698 20.53 29.06 -4.14
C LYS A 698 19.05 28.76 -3.96
N THR A 699 18.19 29.60 -4.55
CA THR A 699 16.73 29.40 -4.60
C THR A 699 16.26 29.37 -6.04
N ILE A 700 15.39 28.41 -6.38
CA ILE A 700 14.54 28.46 -7.57
C ILE A 700 13.10 28.76 -7.15
N LEU A 701 12.40 29.57 -7.94
CA LEU A 701 11.04 30.05 -7.64
C LEU A 701 10.04 29.53 -8.66
N SER A 702 8.82 29.18 -8.22
CA SER A 702 7.73 28.87 -9.13
C SER A 702 7.39 30.07 -10.03
N THR A 703 6.91 29.84 -11.26
CA THR A 703 6.36 30.92 -12.08
C THR A 703 4.93 31.25 -11.66
N THR A 704 4.15 30.21 -11.37
CA THR A 704 2.80 30.29 -10.83
C THR A 704 2.82 30.80 -9.38
N ALA A 705 1.92 31.74 -9.08
CA ALA A 705 1.60 32.12 -7.71
C ALA A 705 0.69 31.06 -7.08
N VAL A 706 0.94 30.70 -5.82
CA VAL A 706 0.24 29.59 -5.13
C VAL A 706 -0.60 30.05 -3.93
N ASN A 707 -0.78 31.37 -3.79
CA ASN A 707 -1.46 31.99 -2.67
C ASN A 707 -2.89 32.47 -3.00
N ASP A 708 -3.54 31.80 -3.94
CA ASP A 708 -4.90 32.11 -4.41
C ASP A 708 -6.00 31.49 -3.55
N GLY A 709 -5.63 30.74 -2.50
CA GLY A 709 -6.56 30.03 -1.63
C GLY A 709 -7.09 28.72 -2.22
N LEU A 710 -6.50 28.19 -3.28
CA LEU A 710 -6.80 26.87 -3.86
C LEU A 710 -5.75 25.84 -3.45
N TRP A 711 -6.07 24.56 -3.64
CA TRP A 711 -5.12 23.47 -3.44
C TRP A 711 -4.18 23.38 -4.64
N HIS A 712 -2.87 23.42 -4.38
CA HIS A 712 -1.82 23.18 -5.35
C HIS A 712 -0.99 21.98 -4.93
N HIS A 713 -0.65 21.12 -5.88
CA HIS A 713 0.32 20.06 -5.68
C HIS A 713 1.71 20.58 -6.03
N VAL A 714 2.70 20.32 -5.18
CA VAL A 714 4.07 20.80 -5.37
C VAL A 714 5.02 19.63 -5.28
N THR A 715 5.97 19.57 -6.22
CA THR A 715 7.05 18.59 -6.20
C THR A 715 8.40 19.29 -6.37
N ALA A 716 9.34 19.05 -5.46
CA ALA A 716 10.70 19.58 -5.52
C ALA A 716 11.71 18.43 -5.56
N THR A 717 12.62 18.44 -6.52
CA THR A 717 13.54 17.31 -6.76
C THR A 717 14.98 17.80 -6.78
N ARG A 718 15.88 16.95 -6.28
CA ARG A 718 17.32 17.21 -6.21
C ARG A 718 18.13 15.99 -6.59
N VAL A 719 19.14 16.21 -7.44
CA VAL A 719 20.21 15.24 -7.74
C VAL A 719 21.49 15.74 -7.08
N SER A 720 22.03 15.01 -6.12
CA SER A 720 23.19 15.40 -5.32
C SER A 720 24.49 15.44 -6.12
N ALA A 721 24.69 14.51 -7.06
CA ALA A 721 25.92 14.43 -7.84
C ALA A 721 26.09 15.61 -8.80
N THR A 722 25.00 16.03 -9.43
CA THR A 722 25.03 17.13 -10.42
C THR A 722 24.64 18.48 -9.81
N GLY A 723 23.98 18.47 -8.66
CA GLY A 723 23.37 19.66 -8.06
C GLY A 723 22.05 20.06 -8.72
N ALA A 724 21.53 19.28 -9.68
CA ALA A 724 20.30 19.63 -10.39
C ALA A 724 19.13 19.76 -9.40
N MET A 725 18.37 20.84 -9.53
CA MET A 725 17.20 21.17 -8.75
C MET A 725 16.03 21.45 -9.70
N LYS A 726 14.87 20.88 -9.43
CA LYS A 726 13.64 21.19 -10.17
C LYS A 726 12.48 21.44 -9.21
N LEU A 727 11.58 22.32 -9.63
CA LEU A 727 10.36 22.66 -8.92
C LEU A 727 9.19 22.56 -9.88
N TYR A 728 8.18 21.79 -9.48
CA TYR A 728 6.95 21.56 -10.20
C TYR A 728 5.76 22.04 -9.37
N VAL A 729 4.77 22.62 -10.04
CA VAL A 729 3.47 22.97 -9.44
C VAL A 729 2.38 22.44 -10.37
N ASP A 730 1.43 21.71 -9.80
CA ASP A 730 0.30 21.06 -10.49
C ASP A 730 0.77 20.20 -11.68
N GLY A 731 1.84 19.44 -11.46
CA GLY A 731 2.47 18.56 -12.46
C GLY A 731 3.30 19.27 -13.53
N GLN A 732 3.31 20.61 -13.57
CA GLN A 732 4.08 21.38 -14.56
C GLN A 732 5.45 21.77 -14.02
N LEU A 733 6.50 21.65 -14.84
CA LEU A 733 7.83 22.18 -14.49
C LEU A 733 7.78 23.71 -14.44
N GLN A 734 8.04 24.28 -13.27
CA GLN A 734 7.99 25.72 -13.04
C GLN A 734 9.37 26.37 -13.05
N ALA A 735 10.38 25.68 -12.51
CA ALA A 735 11.76 26.15 -12.52
C ALA A 735 12.74 24.98 -12.45
N SER A 736 13.92 25.20 -13.02
CA SER A 736 15.04 24.27 -12.96
C SER A 736 16.35 25.06 -12.93
N ASP A 737 17.30 24.61 -12.12
CA ASP A 737 18.65 25.16 -12.09
C ASP A 737 19.60 24.14 -11.42
N THR A 738 20.87 24.50 -11.23
CA THR A 738 21.88 23.68 -10.57
C THR A 738 22.39 24.36 -9.30
N GLY A 739 22.15 23.76 -8.14
CA GLY A 739 22.72 24.14 -6.85
C GLY A 739 24.05 23.43 -6.55
N PRO A 740 24.53 23.52 -5.31
CA PRO A 740 25.75 22.83 -4.85
C PRO A 740 25.62 21.30 -4.88
N THR A 741 26.72 20.61 -5.20
CA THR A 741 26.81 19.13 -5.22
C THR A 741 27.08 18.54 -3.83
N GLY A 742 26.91 17.21 -3.70
CA GLY A 742 27.14 16.44 -2.48
C GLY A 742 25.92 16.38 -1.54
N PRO A 743 26.02 15.71 -0.38
CA PRO A 743 24.90 15.58 0.54
C PRO A 743 24.55 16.91 1.23
N ARG A 744 23.28 17.12 1.58
CA ARG A 744 22.74 18.23 2.40
C ARG A 744 22.25 17.69 3.74
N ASN A 745 23.19 17.38 4.62
CA ASN A 745 22.96 16.67 5.89
C ASN A 745 23.30 17.53 7.12
N ALA A 746 23.41 18.85 6.98
CA ALA A 746 23.77 19.72 8.09
C ALA A 746 22.70 19.71 9.21
N ALA A 747 21.44 19.53 8.84
CA ALA A 747 20.33 19.41 9.76
C ALA A 747 20.06 17.95 10.15
N GLY A 748 19.68 17.74 11.41
CA GLY A 748 19.29 16.42 11.96
C GLY A 748 17.79 16.12 11.90
N GLY A 749 17.01 16.86 11.11
CA GLY A 749 15.56 16.70 11.00
C GLY A 749 14.89 17.79 10.16
N ILE A 750 13.58 17.66 9.94
CA ILE A 750 12.77 18.56 9.13
C ILE A 750 11.73 19.26 10.01
N ARG A 751 11.35 20.49 9.68
CA ARG A 751 10.15 21.15 10.20
C ARG A 751 9.16 21.46 9.09
N LEU A 752 7.88 21.21 9.36
CA LEU A 752 6.78 21.77 8.57
C LEU A 752 6.27 23.04 9.22
N GLY A 753 6.06 24.07 8.41
CA GLY A 753 5.42 25.31 8.80
C GLY A 753 6.26 26.31 9.61
N SER A 754 7.55 26.02 9.85
CA SER A 754 8.51 26.95 10.47
C SER A 754 9.96 26.55 10.16
N THR A 755 10.92 27.46 10.37
CA THR A 755 12.35 27.13 10.32
C THR A 755 12.79 26.26 11.49
N LEU A 756 13.90 25.53 11.36
CA LEU A 756 14.41 24.61 12.40
C LEU A 756 14.65 25.26 13.77
N TYR A 757 14.87 26.58 13.83
CA TYR A 757 15.11 27.34 15.07
C TYR A 757 13.89 28.12 15.57
N GLY A 758 12.76 28.06 14.86
CA GLY A 758 11.54 28.79 15.19
C GLY A 758 11.51 30.20 14.59
N GLY A 759 10.34 30.59 14.08
CA GLY A 759 10.15 31.80 13.28
C GLY A 759 9.64 31.48 11.87
N ALA A 760 9.41 32.54 11.09
CA ALA A 760 8.95 32.45 9.70
C ALA A 760 7.73 31.53 9.47
N PHE A 761 6.79 31.53 10.41
CA PHE A 761 5.67 30.60 10.41
C PHE A 761 4.78 30.72 9.17
N PHE A 762 4.46 29.58 8.58
CA PHE A 762 3.52 29.44 7.47
C PHE A 762 2.09 29.49 7.96
N ALA A 763 1.23 30.18 7.22
CA ALA A 763 -0.23 30.16 7.41
C ALA A 763 -0.86 29.48 6.21
N GLY A 764 -1.60 28.40 6.42
CA GLY A 764 -2.19 27.60 5.34
C GLY A 764 -2.33 26.14 5.74
N ALA A 765 -2.87 25.33 4.83
CA ALA A 765 -2.97 23.89 4.99
C ALA A 765 -1.88 23.17 4.19
N ILE A 766 -1.33 22.09 4.75
CA ILE A 766 -0.45 21.13 4.08
C ILE A 766 -1.08 19.74 4.21
N ASP A 767 -1.00 18.97 3.14
CA ASP A 767 -1.61 17.65 3.03
C ASP A 767 -0.72 16.69 2.23
N ASP A 768 -0.82 15.39 2.51
CA ASP A 768 -0.14 14.29 1.81
C ASP A 768 1.36 14.52 1.51
N LEU A 769 2.16 14.87 2.52
CA LEU A 769 3.60 15.06 2.32
C LEU A 769 4.33 13.72 2.15
N LYS A 770 5.01 13.55 1.02
CA LYS A 770 5.92 12.43 0.73
C LYS A 770 7.35 12.91 0.55
N ILE A 771 8.27 12.12 1.08
CA ILE A 771 9.71 12.29 0.92
C ILE A 771 10.24 11.01 0.28
N PHE A 772 10.91 11.15 -0.85
CA PHE A 772 11.60 10.07 -1.55
C PHE A 772 13.10 10.28 -1.44
N ASN A 773 13.87 9.21 -1.34
CA ASN A 773 15.34 9.24 -1.35
C ASN A 773 15.95 9.18 -2.75
N HIS A 774 15.17 9.55 -3.77
CA HIS A 774 15.59 9.60 -5.16
C HIS A 774 14.89 10.76 -5.87
N PRO A 775 15.40 11.22 -7.03
CA PRO A 775 14.79 12.28 -7.79
C PRO A 775 13.76 11.72 -8.78
N ILE A 776 12.50 12.14 -8.69
CA ILE A 776 11.48 11.90 -9.72
C ILE A 776 11.76 12.89 -10.85
N THR A 777 12.04 12.40 -12.06
CA THR A 777 12.56 13.28 -13.14
C THR A 777 11.81 13.21 -14.46
N THR A 778 11.01 12.16 -14.69
CA THR A 778 10.26 12.00 -15.94
C THR A 778 8.91 12.70 -15.86
N PRO A 779 8.39 13.27 -16.97
CA PRO A 779 7.06 13.86 -16.96
C PRO A 779 5.93 12.85 -16.66
N GLY A 780 6.14 11.56 -16.96
CA GLY A 780 5.19 10.49 -16.65
C GLY A 780 5.06 10.26 -15.16
N ASP A 781 6.19 10.11 -14.46
CA ASP A 781 6.20 9.83 -13.03
C ASP A 781 5.72 11.04 -12.22
N ILE A 782 6.01 12.26 -12.68
CA ILE A 782 5.44 13.49 -12.09
C ILE A 782 3.91 13.51 -12.20
N TRP A 783 3.35 13.12 -13.35
CA TRP A 783 1.91 13.05 -13.56
C TRP A 783 1.27 11.94 -12.71
N ARG A 784 1.87 10.74 -12.64
CA ARG A 784 1.36 9.66 -11.79
C ARG A 784 1.43 9.99 -10.31
N ASN A 785 2.50 10.64 -9.87
CA ASN A 785 2.63 11.11 -8.50
C ASN A 785 1.53 12.15 -8.15
N LEU A 786 1.16 13.02 -9.09
CA LEU A 786 0.06 13.98 -8.91
C LEU A 786 -1.30 13.30 -8.72
N HIS A 787 -1.64 12.33 -9.58
CA HIS A 787 -3.01 11.75 -9.63
C HIS A 787 -3.17 10.49 -8.79
N PHE A 788 -2.18 9.61 -8.79
CA PHE A 788 -2.23 8.29 -8.15
C PHE A 788 -1.32 8.19 -6.95
N GLN A 789 -0.62 9.26 -6.59
CA GLN A 789 0.21 9.28 -5.39
C GLN A 789 1.34 8.23 -5.40
N ASP A 790 1.60 7.63 -6.56
CA ASP A 790 2.57 6.59 -6.82
C ASP A 790 3.28 6.91 -8.15
N PRO A 791 4.57 7.29 -8.12
CA PRO A 791 5.32 7.59 -9.33
C PRO A 791 5.69 6.35 -10.15
N VAL A 792 5.50 5.13 -9.62
CA VAL A 792 6.17 3.91 -10.11
C VAL A 792 5.30 3.10 -11.08
N ASN A 793 3.98 3.16 -10.96
CA ASN A 793 3.06 2.36 -11.77
C ASN A 793 3.11 2.73 -13.26
N SER A 794 3.97 2.08 -14.03
CA SER A 794 4.33 2.45 -15.41
C SER A 794 4.21 1.27 -16.38
N GLY A 795 4.27 1.57 -17.69
CA GLY A 795 4.17 0.58 -18.77
C GLY A 795 2.74 0.36 -19.27
N ALA A 796 2.59 -0.52 -20.26
CA ALA A 796 1.35 -0.65 -21.04
C ALA A 796 0.10 -0.97 -20.20
N ALA A 797 0.23 -1.70 -19.10
CA ALA A 797 -0.90 -2.00 -18.22
C ALA A 797 -1.39 -0.74 -17.48
N ALA A 798 -0.47 0.08 -16.98
CA ALA A 798 -0.79 1.34 -16.29
C ALA A 798 -1.32 2.39 -17.27
N ASP A 799 -0.78 2.43 -18.49
CA ASP A 799 -1.19 3.35 -19.55
C ASP A 799 -2.59 3.03 -20.10
N LEU A 800 -2.99 1.74 -20.06
CA LEU A 800 -4.30 1.25 -20.47
C LEU A 800 -5.34 1.18 -19.35
N ALA A 801 -4.94 1.44 -18.09
CA ALA A 801 -5.86 1.45 -16.97
C ALA A 801 -6.84 2.63 -17.08
N ASP A 802 -8.04 2.41 -16.55
CA ASP A 802 -9.16 3.35 -16.51
C ASP A 802 -9.72 3.27 -15.07
N PRO A 803 -9.15 4.02 -14.11
CA PRO A 803 -9.52 3.92 -12.70
C PRO A 803 -10.87 4.55 -12.36
N ASP A 804 -11.32 5.52 -13.14
CA ASP A 804 -12.58 6.23 -12.93
C ASP A 804 -13.76 5.58 -13.67
N HIS A 805 -13.47 4.58 -14.52
CA HIS A 805 -14.40 3.75 -15.26
C HIS A 805 -15.23 4.53 -16.29
N ASP A 806 -14.66 5.59 -16.87
CA ASP A 806 -15.31 6.40 -17.90
C ASP A 806 -15.07 5.89 -19.34
N GLY A 807 -14.20 4.88 -19.48
CA GLY A 807 -13.83 4.24 -20.73
C GLY A 807 -12.61 4.86 -21.42
N ILE A 808 -11.94 5.84 -20.81
CA ILE A 808 -10.77 6.52 -21.37
C ILE A 808 -9.51 6.07 -20.62
N PRO A 809 -8.49 5.54 -21.32
CA PRO A 809 -7.27 5.13 -20.65
C PRO A 809 -6.42 6.29 -20.13
N ASN A 810 -5.72 6.07 -19.02
CA ASN A 810 -4.76 6.98 -18.39
C ASN A 810 -3.84 7.71 -19.37
N LEU A 811 -3.27 6.99 -20.36
CA LEU A 811 -2.36 7.59 -21.34
C LEU A 811 -3.05 8.67 -22.18
N VAL A 812 -4.30 8.44 -22.56
CA VAL A 812 -5.11 9.38 -23.35
C VAL A 812 -5.47 10.59 -22.48
N GLU A 813 -5.91 10.36 -21.25
CA GLU A 813 -6.23 11.42 -20.31
C GLU A 813 -5.04 12.33 -20.02
N ARG A 814 -3.88 11.73 -19.77
CA ARG A 814 -2.62 12.44 -19.60
C ARG A 814 -2.28 13.32 -20.80
N GLY A 815 -2.41 12.78 -22.01
CA GLY A 815 -2.17 13.53 -23.26
C GLY A 815 -3.15 14.69 -23.44
N LEU A 816 -4.41 14.49 -23.06
CA LEU A 816 -5.50 15.46 -23.20
C LEU A 816 -5.66 16.41 -22.00
N ALA A 817 -4.82 16.32 -20.98
CA ALA A 817 -4.92 17.11 -19.74
C ALA A 817 -6.25 16.88 -18.98
N LEU A 818 -6.72 15.64 -18.94
CA LEU A 818 -7.87 15.19 -18.17
C LEU A 818 -7.41 14.64 -16.80
N ASP A 819 -8.36 14.46 -15.88
CA ASP A 819 -8.09 13.92 -14.54
C ASP A 819 -8.52 12.44 -14.47
N PRO A 820 -7.57 11.49 -14.42
CA PRO A 820 -7.84 10.05 -14.48
C PRO A 820 -8.46 9.44 -13.23
N THR A 821 -8.87 10.29 -12.30
CA THR A 821 -9.49 9.88 -11.03
C THR A 821 -10.95 10.29 -10.94
N VAL A 822 -11.48 11.00 -11.94
CA VAL A 822 -12.83 11.54 -11.93
C VAL A 822 -13.45 11.44 -13.33
N PRO A 823 -14.61 10.77 -13.48
CA PRO A 823 -15.22 10.55 -14.79
C PRO A 823 -15.38 11.85 -15.59
N ASN A 824 -14.89 11.86 -16.82
CA ASN A 824 -14.86 13.06 -17.63
C ASN A 824 -16.26 13.43 -18.16
N ALA A 825 -16.64 14.70 -17.98
CA ALA A 825 -17.83 15.23 -18.61
C ALA A 825 -17.66 15.29 -20.14
N ALA A 826 -18.74 15.05 -20.89
CA ALA A 826 -18.71 15.09 -22.36
C ALA A 826 -18.18 16.42 -22.94
N SER A 827 -18.27 17.53 -22.19
CA SER A 827 -17.74 18.84 -22.57
C SER A 827 -16.21 18.96 -22.50
N ALA A 828 -15.53 18.07 -21.78
CA ALA A 828 -14.07 18.03 -21.67
C ALA A 828 -13.43 17.15 -22.77
N LEU A 829 -14.22 16.30 -23.42
CA LEU A 829 -13.74 15.38 -24.45
C LEU A 829 -13.59 16.07 -25.81
N PRO A 830 -12.78 15.49 -26.72
CA PRO A 830 -12.66 16.02 -28.08
C PRO A 830 -14.01 16.14 -28.79
N VAL A 831 -14.36 17.35 -29.24
CA VAL A 831 -15.63 17.63 -29.91
C VAL A 831 -15.38 17.78 -31.40
N MET A 832 -16.10 16.99 -32.20
CA MET A 832 -16.06 17.06 -33.66
C MET A 832 -17.30 17.77 -34.19
N VAL A 833 -17.11 18.75 -35.07
CA VAL A 833 -18.18 19.47 -35.76
C VAL A 833 -17.90 19.60 -37.25
N LYS A 834 -18.95 19.53 -38.06
CA LYS A 834 -18.88 19.96 -39.46
C LYS A 834 -19.15 21.46 -39.51
N ASP A 835 -18.21 22.22 -40.02
CA ASP A 835 -18.30 23.67 -40.16
C ASP A 835 -17.95 24.07 -41.60
N GLY A 836 -18.97 24.44 -42.38
CA GLY A 836 -18.83 24.75 -43.81
C GLY A 836 -18.21 23.60 -44.61
N GLU A 837 -17.08 23.89 -45.27
CA GLU A 837 -16.30 22.94 -46.07
C GLU A 837 -15.27 22.13 -45.25
N PHE A 838 -15.29 22.23 -43.93
CA PHE A 838 -14.33 21.55 -43.05
C PHE A 838 -15.00 20.62 -42.06
N LEU A 839 -14.29 19.54 -41.72
CA LEU A 839 -14.50 18.80 -40.49
C LEU A 839 -13.48 19.31 -39.47
N ARG A 840 -13.94 19.71 -38.29
CA ARG A 840 -13.12 20.28 -37.21
C ARG A 840 -13.21 19.42 -35.96
N LEU A 841 -12.08 19.25 -35.28
CA LEU A 841 -11.95 18.55 -34.02
C LEU A 841 -11.27 19.48 -33.01
N THR A 842 -12.01 19.88 -31.97
CA THR A 842 -11.49 20.68 -30.87
C THR A 842 -11.13 19.77 -29.71
N TYR A 843 -9.92 19.90 -29.17
CA TYR A 843 -9.42 19.05 -28.09
C TYR A 843 -8.41 19.79 -27.22
N THR A 844 -8.19 19.30 -26.00
CA THR A 844 -7.16 19.80 -25.08
C THR A 844 -5.86 19.01 -25.25
N ARG A 845 -4.72 19.68 -25.03
CA ARG A 845 -3.39 19.05 -25.01
C ARG A 845 -2.63 19.47 -23.78
N SER A 846 -2.15 18.50 -22.99
CA SER A 846 -1.30 18.75 -21.84
C SER A 846 0.04 19.39 -22.22
N LEU A 847 0.43 20.43 -21.50
CA LEU A 847 1.76 21.03 -21.61
C LEU A 847 2.81 20.27 -20.78
N ALA A 848 2.40 19.48 -19.78
CA ALA A 848 3.31 18.67 -18.97
C ALA A 848 3.74 17.39 -19.69
N ALA A 849 2.88 16.82 -20.54
CA ALA A 849 3.14 15.58 -21.28
C ALA A 849 4.09 15.80 -22.48
N THR A 850 5.29 16.33 -22.19
CA THR A 850 6.32 16.68 -23.17
C THR A 850 6.98 15.47 -23.84
N ASP A 851 6.83 14.31 -23.23
CA ASP A 851 7.23 12.98 -23.67
C ASP A 851 6.17 12.29 -24.55
N LEU A 852 4.93 12.79 -24.61
CA LEU A 852 3.86 12.23 -25.43
C LEU A 852 3.64 12.98 -26.75
N GLN A 853 3.27 12.23 -27.77
CA GLN A 853 2.78 12.77 -29.03
C GLN A 853 1.26 12.72 -29.08
N CYS A 854 0.63 13.90 -29.12
CA CYS A 854 -0.83 14.04 -29.33
C CYS A 854 -1.07 14.59 -30.74
N GLN A 855 -1.63 13.78 -31.64
CA GLN A 855 -1.81 14.14 -33.05
C GLN A 855 -3.20 13.77 -33.55
N ALA A 856 -3.80 14.66 -34.35
CA ALA A 856 -5.06 14.40 -35.03
C ALA A 856 -4.86 13.56 -36.30
N PHE A 857 -5.83 12.70 -36.59
CA PHE A 857 -5.90 11.89 -37.81
C PHE A 857 -7.32 11.92 -38.36
N TRP A 858 -7.47 11.76 -39.67
CA TRP A 858 -8.76 11.59 -40.34
C TRP A 858 -8.87 10.24 -41.04
N SER A 859 -10.10 9.81 -41.28
CA SER A 859 -10.43 8.59 -42.04
C SER A 859 -11.76 8.74 -42.77
N SER A 860 -11.91 8.05 -43.91
CA SER A 860 -13.19 7.90 -44.62
C SER A 860 -13.85 6.53 -44.35
N ASP A 861 -13.13 5.58 -43.76
CA ASP A 861 -13.52 4.16 -43.67
C ASP A 861 -13.38 3.56 -42.25
N LEU A 862 -12.87 4.33 -41.27
CA LEU A 862 -12.50 3.93 -39.90
C LEU A 862 -11.33 2.94 -39.79
N THR A 863 -10.79 2.46 -40.90
CA THR A 863 -9.68 1.49 -40.95
C THR A 863 -8.36 2.14 -41.30
N THR A 864 -8.37 3.03 -42.28
CA THR A 864 -7.20 3.75 -42.79
C THR A 864 -7.18 5.15 -42.22
N TRP A 865 -6.11 5.51 -41.50
CA TRP A 865 -6.00 6.79 -40.81
C TRP A 865 -4.81 7.60 -41.36
N SER A 866 -5.04 8.87 -41.68
CA SER A 866 -4.03 9.77 -42.26
C SER A 866 -3.95 11.09 -41.50
N GLY A 867 -2.73 11.58 -41.28
CA GLY A 867 -2.48 12.94 -40.79
C GLY A 867 -2.31 13.97 -41.93
N ILE A 868 -2.29 13.52 -43.19
CA ILE A 868 -2.00 14.38 -44.34
C ILE A 868 -3.13 15.38 -44.55
N GLY A 869 -2.76 16.66 -44.70
CA GLY A 869 -3.69 17.74 -44.99
C GLY A 869 -4.44 18.29 -43.77
N ILE A 870 -4.18 17.76 -42.57
CA ILE A 870 -4.72 18.34 -41.33
C ILE A 870 -3.99 19.64 -41.01
N ASN A 871 -4.76 20.69 -40.74
CA ASN A 871 -4.27 21.91 -40.11
C ASN A 871 -4.61 21.88 -38.62
N ASP A 872 -3.60 21.71 -37.76
CA ASP A 872 -3.74 21.64 -36.30
C ASP A 872 -3.06 22.84 -35.65
N GLN A 873 -3.87 23.71 -35.02
CA GLN A 873 -3.40 24.98 -34.45
C GLN A 873 -3.93 25.18 -33.03
N PRO A 874 -3.16 25.82 -32.13
CA PRO A 874 -3.68 26.22 -30.82
C PRO A 874 -4.70 27.35 -30.97
N ILE A 875 -5.87 27.20 -30.34
CA ILE A 875 -6.91 28.23 -30.21
C ILE A 875 -6.61 29.11 -29.01
N SER A 876 -6.27 28.49 -27.87
CA SER A 876 -5.88 29.19 -26.65
C SER A 876 -4.86 28.36 -25.85
N THR A 877 -4.07 29.05 -25.03
CA THR A 877 -3.09 28.43 -24.13
C THR A 877 -3.41 28.85 -22.71
N GLN A 878 -3.66 27.86 -21.85
CA GLN A 878 -3.78 28.01 -20.42
C GLN A 878 -2.44 27.67 -19.74
N SER A 879 -2.36 27.80 -18.42
CA SER A 879 -1.13 27.51 -17.66
C SER A 879 -0.71 26.03 -17.74
N THR A 880 -1.65 25.09 -17.86
CA THR A 880 -1.38 23.64 -17.80
C THR A 880 -1.70 22.91 -19.11
N TYR A 881 -2.49 23.49 -20.01
CA TYR A 881 -2.90 22.87 -21.28
C TYR A 881 -3.17 23.88 -22.39
N GLN A 882 -3.22 23.40 -23.63
CA GLN A 882 -3.70 24.14 -24.80
C GLN A 882 -5.05 23.62 -25.24
N ILE A 883 -5.95 24.51 -25.66
CA ILE A 883 -7.11 24.12 -26.47
C ILE A 883 -6.68 24.25 -27.93
N ARG A 884 -6.85 23.18 -28.71
CA ARG A 884 -6.41 23.07 -30.10
C ARG A 884 -7.57 22.76 -31.02
N GLU A 885 -7.48 23.21 -32.27
CA GLU A 885 -8.38 22.83 -33.35
C GLU A 885 -7.58 22.14 -34.44
N ALA A 886 -7.95 20.90 -34.74
CA ALA A 886 -7.53 20.21 -35.95
C ALA A 886 -8.65 20.29 -37.00
N SER A 887 -8.31 20.64 -38.23
CA SER A 887 -9.27 20.78 -39.33
C SER A 887 -8.80 20.08 -40.60
N ILE A 888 -9.75 19.52 -41.36
CA ILE A 888 -9.51 18.89 -42.66
C ILE A 888 -10.60 19.33 -43.66
N PRO A 889 -10.26 19.73 -44.91
CA PRO A 889 -11.25 20.01 -45.93
C PRO A 889 -12.07 18.77 -46.28
N LEU A 890 -13.39 18.90 -46.40
CA LEU A 890 -14.30 17.82 -46.78
C LEU A 890 -13.99 17.26 -48.18
N GLY A 891 -13.39 18.06 -49.07
CA GLY A 891 -12.93 17.60 -50.38
C GLY A 891 -11.83 16.54 -50.34
N ASN A 892 -11.17 16.37 -49.19
CA ASN A 892 -10.18 15.32 -48.96
C ASN A 892 -10.83 14.03 -48.42
N LEU A 893 -12.11 14.07 -48.04
CA LEU A 893 -12.86 12.95 -47.46
C LEU A 893 -13.81 12.33 -48.49
N ASP A 894 -14.30 11.12 -48.20
CA ASP A 894 -15.44 10.58 -48.95
C ASP A 894 -16.66 11.49 -48.70
N PRO A 895 -17.38 11.95 -49.75
CA PRO A 895 -18.55 12.83 -49.60
C PRO A 895 -19.65 12.28 -48.68
N ALA A 896 -19.71 10.96 -48.47
CA ALA A 896 -20.70 10.31 -47.62
C ALA A 896 -20.21 10.04 -46.19
N ARG A 897 -18.90 10.05 -45.92
CA ARG A 897 -18.32 9.58 -44.64
C ARG A 897 -17.01 10.31 -44.30
N GLY A 898 -16.95 10.88 -43.09
CA GLY A 898 -15.76 11.57 -42.59
C GLY A 898 -15.63 11.42 -41.08
N PHE A 899 -14.45 11.02 -40.63
CA PHE A 899 -14.13 10.79 -39.23
C PHE A 899 -12.81 11.47 -38.86
N MET A 900 -12.70 11.95 -37.62
CA MET A 900 -11.44 12.42 -37.04
C MET A 900 -11.23 11.78 -35.67
N ARG A 901 -9.97 11.63 -35.26
CA ARG A 901 -9.58 11.19 -33.92
C ARG A 901 -8.31 11.89 -33.45
N ILE A 902 -8.08 11.89 -32.15
CA ILE A 902 -6.76 12.14 -31.57
C ILE A 902 -6.10 10.80 -31.26
N GLN A 903 -4.82 10.69 -31.60
CA GLN A 903 -3.97 9.60 -31.18
C GLN A 903 -2.93 10.14 -30.20
N VAL A 904 -2.80 9.46 -29.06
CA VAL A 904 -1.76 9.71 -28.05
C VAL A 904 -0.79 8.53 -28.07
N LYS A 905 0.52 8.81 -28.09
CA LYS A 905 1.60 7.82 -28.08
C LYS A 905 2.77 8.28 -27.23
#